data_AF-A0A9N8HXJ1-F1
#
_entry.id   AF-A0A9N8HXJ1-F1
#
_cell.length_a   1.000
_cell.length_b   1.000
_cell.length_c   1.000
_cell.angle_alpha   90.00
_cell.angle_beta   90.00
_cell.angle_gamma   90.00
#
_symmetry.space_group_name_H-M   'P 1'
#
loop_
_entity.id
_entity.type
_entity.pdbx_description
1 polymer ?
#
loop_
_entity_poly.entity_id
_entity_poly.type
_entity_poly.pdbx_seq_one_letter_code
_entity_poly.pdbx_strand_id
1 'polypeptide(L)'
;MTSEEDMPPLLGEDSLLDDDALVSIVTEVLDLSQLPTGSARPVGDGSEDGNEAEPEQSQEQPNDSQVSTQTKATSRKRRERFAYKGKSFKASSDLFLNAIHKEAFEAKYPDDVEIVGTVIQCPYNSNGMNYGFKWTTHGTDVDSTWTLPQLKSNPELKGRLKSLIVAYEQEQKLLSSTQESSPTDQSTEEPSHSTSTGSKVGRKKKKNGGTNETPSAEPTDEERARAYAALKTACSGGGTTQTQSGKERRRSRRRDDNDDDESDTDDGAELNEYDDSFAVAANENVDSDDSGDEYENQATDATSIQKEDSFGKFVQRLLWKFEDVEPGDIPYEESKPLLQGKDAETTLRKGVADRWSSPFECFQQLGCSREFVALLAQHSNDYAKKSIFADSGPNRRLHGAVWKDITTQEMHVFLGIMLKISLMPIDMGGYPAYFREKDKLVNYSNREKPMRIKNTKGWAQDYMSLIRFKQIRSAFHPECKSMAGEGGDKCYQLRRCINAVNLSSKSTFDAGCWCSFDEGGVACRSRFCPCRQYNKDKPDKFRVDFFILACSRTYAVLHIDVYQGRNAANINIDPSIHDLPTTQKATMNAVMAAFGTETRGARHLALDNRYQCPELAVLLLTKCNIYSTGTCRRRRVGWDKVIMDLEKSDGRGTYKISADKQNRLLEMQWVDNKVVSMVTSRNDTTIGKVKRQIGSIKKTLDCPKAIMGYQATMFGIDKGDQIRDHFGGFSTKAHFKKWYKKIFLALLDCMLLNALVAWNLSVDEDRLKIRNRLLRHEFMMTVAESLLEYDEPDDIPEKESGVSKKDPMADHRPLEVPKGTGRPKCIVCRLECGNFFGNLISEAGIKRNVSVCSICKVPAHNCVPADSPRKIHRLPQFKGKTCFEIAHTPDGLSMWPIRNDLDHKQGPRSHSRTCRVWQLVREMHGLPMKEQRKRKRTEATKTAEEGSVPRAAANNNKSDSEDEDLYS
;
A
#
# COMPACT_ATOMS: atom_id res chain seq x y z
N MET A 1 -24.16 -63.62 -36.54
CA MET A 1 -25.05 -62.73 -37.30
C MET A 1 -24.47 -61.33 -37.12
N THR A 2 -23.44 -61.00 -37.91
CA THR A 2 -23.53 -60.33 -39.25
C THR A 2 -23.71 -58.82 -39.06
N SER A 3 -22.85 -57.94 -39.58
CA SER A 3 -21.71 -58.11 -40.52
C SER A 3 -20.80 -56.87 -40.50
N GLU A 4 -19.53 -57.04 -40.94
CA GLU A 4 -18.74 -56.24 -41.93
C GLU A 4 -19.07 -54.73 -42.15
N GLU A 5 -18.15 -53.80 -42.47
CA GLU A 5 -16.72 -53.85 -42.87
C GLU A 5 -16.05 -52.43 -42.80
N ASP A 6 -14.73 -52.36 -43.06
CA ASP A 6 -13.92 -51.25 -43.63
C ASP A 6 -13.68 -49.85 -42.99
N MET A 7 -12.40 -49.64 -42.62
CA MET A 7 -11.39 -48.63 -43.04
C MET A 7 -11.69 -47.09 -43.21
N PRO A 8 -10.67 -46.19 -43.02
CA PRO A 8 -10.79 -44.70 -42.99
C PRO A 8 -10.41 -44.04 -44.36
N PRO A 9 -10.16 -42.70 -44.56
CA PRO A 9 -10.09 -41.54 -43.64
C PRO A 9 -10.68 -40.16 -44.15
N LEU A 10 -10.40 -39.06 -43.40
CA LEU A 10 -10.33 -37.62 -43.78
C LEU A 10 -11.57 -36.68 -43.82
N LEU A 11 -11.46 -35.61 -43.00
CA LEU A 11 -11.82 -34.17 -43.19
C LEU A 11 -13.29 -33.69 -43.34
N GLY A 12 -13.51 -32.46 -42.82
CA GLY A 12 -14.77 -31.72 -42.68
C GLY A 12 -14.97 -31.30 -41.21
N GLU A 13 -14.45 -30.15 -40.77
CA GLU A 13 -15.06 -28.79 -40.82
C GLU A 13 -16.27 -28.60 -39.88
N ASP A 14 -16.44 -27.35 -39.42
CA ASP A 14 -17.50 -26.82 -38.54
C ASP A 14 -17.61 -27.32 -37.08
N SER A 15 -17.01 -26.55 -36.18
CA SER A 15 -17.66 -26.18 -34.92
C SER A 15 -17.42 -24.70 -34.59
N LEU A 16 -18.27 -23.86 -35.18
CA LEU A 16 -18.40 -22.44 -34.80
C LEU A 16 -18.81 -22.35 -33.32
N LEU A 17 -18.08 -21.56 -32.53
CA LEU A 17 -18.47 -21.23 -31.16
C LEU A 17 -19.52 -20.10 -31.20
N ASP A 18 -20.68 -20.33 -30.60
CA ASP A 18 -21.77 -19.36 -30.51
C ASP A 18 -21.35 -18.08 -29.75
N ASP A 19 -21.42 -16.94 -30.44
CA ASP A 19 -21.09 -15.61 -29.88
C ASP A 19 -22.11 -15.11 -28.83
N ASP A 20 -23.30 -15.71 -28.72
CA ASP A 20 -24.37 -15.24 -27.83
C ASP A 20 -24.27 -15.74 -26.36
N ALA A 21 -23.46 -16.77 -26.08
CA ALA A 21 -23.29 -17.29 -24.72
C ALA A 21 -22.56 -16.31 -23.75
N LEU A 22 -21.80 -15.35 -24.29
CA LEU A 22 -20.98 -14.41 -23.52
C LEU A 22 -21.71 -13.13 -23.07
N VAL A 23 -22.96 -12.92 -23.52
CA VAL A 23 -23.75 -11.72 -23.19
C VAL A 23 -24.76 -11.96 -22.05
N SER A 24 -25.10 -13.22 -21.74
CA SER A 24 -26.23 -13.57 -20.86
C SER A 24 -25.97 -13.44 -19.34
N ILE A 25 -24.71 -13.37 -18.88
CA ILE A 25 -24.37 -13.44 -17.43
C ILE A 25 -24.15 -12.05 -16.80
N VAL A 26 -24.61 -10.97 -17.43
CA VAL A 26 -24.43 -9.57 -16.96
C VAL A 26 -25.71 -8.97 -16.35
N THR A 27 -26.78 -9.75 -16.17
CA THR A 27 -28.12 -9.19 -15.87
C THR A 27 -28.86 -9.79 -14.65
N GLU A 28 -28.18 -10.51 -13.75
CA GLU A 28 -28.79 -11.07 -12.51
C GLU A 28 -28.17 -10.56 -11.19
N VAL A 29 -27.69 -9.30 -11.15
CA VAL A 29 -27.52 -8.58 -9.87
C VAL A 29 -27.89 -7.11 -10.07
N LEU A 30 -29.16 -6.76 -9.82
CA LEU A 30 -29.71 -5.44 -9.42
C LEU A 30 -31.22 -5.35 -9.75
N ASP A 31 -32.06 -6.13 -9.06
CA ASP A 31 -33.47 -5.75 -8.94
C ASP A 31 -33.60 -4.71 -7.82
N LEU A 32 -33.95 -3.47 -8.21
CA LEU A 32 -34.22 -2.34 -7.31
C LEU A 32 -35.66 -1.84 -7.46
N SER A 33 -36.58 -2.69 -7.94
CA SER A 33 -37.88 -2.26 -8.48
C SER A 33 -39.10 -2.41 -7.55
N GLN A 34 -38.93 -2.56 -6.22
CA GLN A 34 -40.07 -2.64 -5.29
C GLN A 34 -39.94 -1.79 -4.02
N LEU A 35 -40.52 -0.58 -4.03
CA LEU A 35 -41.26 0.00 -2.89
C LEU A 35 -42.36 0.97 -3.43
N PRO A 36 -43.52 1.09 -2.74
CA PRO A 36 -44.72 1.70 -3.32
C PRO A 36 -44.72 3.23 -3.34
N THR A 37 -45.36 3.80 -4.36
CA THR A 37 -45.69 5.23 -4.44
C THR A 37 -47.09 5.49 -3.85
N GLY A 38 -47.28 6.57 -3.10
CA GLY A 38 -48.54 6.78 -2.35
C GLY A 38 -48.84 8.22 -1.93
N SER A 39 -49.42 9.00 -2.86
CA SER A 39 -50.22 10.24 -2.61
C SER A 39 -49.51 11.51 -2.11
N ALA A 40 -50.18 12.67 -2.29
CA ALA A 40 -49.59 14.00 -2.12
C ALA A 40 -50.62 15.12 -1.83
N ARG A 41 -50.18 16.21 -1.17
CA ARG A 41 -50.80 17.57 -1.03
C ARG A 41 -52.11 17.66 -0.20
N PRO A 42 -52.66 18.87 0.11
CA PRO A 42 -52.17 20.27 0.00
C PRO A 42 -52.00 20.98 1.39
N VAL A 43 -51.28 22.10 1.60
CA VAL A 43 -51.49 23.56 1.26
C VAL A 43 -52.63 24.28 2.04
N GLY A 44 -52.30 25.45 2.63
CA GLY A 44 -53.16 26.41 3.37
C GLY A 44 -52.44 26.91 4.64
N ASP A 45 -51.77 28.07 4.72
CA ASP A 45 -52.09 29.48 4.35
C ASP A 45 -52.99 30.19 5.39
N GLY A 46 -52.61 31.40 5.82
CA GLY A 46 -53.29 32.17 6.90
C GLY A 46 -52.36 33.07 7.74
N SER A 47 -52.68 34.36 7.82
CA SER A 47 -51.92 35.50 8.37
C SER A 47 -52.47 36.02 9.72
N GLU A 48 -51.91 37.15 10.20
CA GLU A 48 -52.50 38.11 11.18
C GLU A 48 -52.57 37.65 12.67
N ASP A 49 -52.48 38.52 13.69
CA ASP A 49 -52.09 39.94 13.77
C ASP A 49 -51.71 40.37 15.21
N GLY A 50 -50.92 41.45 15.35
CA GLY A 50 -50.85 42.33 16.53
C GLY A 50 -50.45 41.74 17.91
N ASN A 51 -50.31 42.54 18.98
CA ASN A 51 -49.92 43.96 19.09
C ASN A 51 -49.46 44.20 20.56
N GLU A 52 -48.67 45.27 20.82
CA GLU A 52 -48.56 45.95 22.14
C GLU A 52 -47.98 45.14 23.35
N ALA A 53 -47.31 45.72 24.35
CA ALA A 53 -46.84 47.09 24.58
C ALA A 53 -45.54 47.13 25.41
N GLU A 54 -44.80 48.23 25.26
CA GLU A 54 -43.82 48.78 26.21
C GLU A 54 -44.54 49.37 27.46
N PRO A 55 -43.89 49.81 28.59
CA PRO A 55 -42.85 50.86 28.56
C PRO A 55 -41.74 50.89 29.65
N GLU A 56 -40.69 51.63 29.29
CA GLU A 56 -39.89 52.63 30.06
C GLU A 56 -39.55 52.49 31.56
N GLN A 57 -38.26 52.72 31.87
CA GLN A 57 -37.68 53.92 32.54
C GLN A 57 -36.18 53.62 32.85
N SER A 58 -35.13 54.27 32.33
CA SER A 58 -34.76 55.70 32.09
C SER A 58 -34.04 56.38 33.28
N GLN A 59 -33.29 57.46 33.00
CA GLN A 59 -32.29 58.17 33.84
C GLN A 59 -30.89 57.51 33.98
N GLU A 60 -29.74 58.22 33.93
CA GLU A 60 -29.45 59.62 33.57
C GLU A 60 -27.96 59.77 33.17
N GLN A 61 -27.60 60.78 32.36
CA GLN A 61 -26.20 61.17 32.06
C GLN A 61 -25.75 62.34 32.95
N PRO A 62 -24.43 62.60 33.07
CA PRO A 62 -23.90 63.77 32.33
C PRO A 62 -22.48 63.62 31.73
N ASN A 63 -22.13 64.62 30.89
CA ASN A 63 -20.82 64.90 30.27
C ASN A 63 -19.67 65.11 31.31
N ASP A 64 -18.37 65.22 31.00
CA ASP A 64 -17.73 65.74 29.77
C ASP A 64 -16.23 65.37 29.59
N SER A 65 -15.73 65.57 28.36
CA SER A 65 -14.34 65.89 27.97
C SER A 65 -13.16 64.88 28.10
N GLN A 66 -12.77 64.34 26.92
CA GLN A 66 -11.40 64.24 26.37
C GLN A 66 -10.19 63.79 27.23
N VAL A 67 -9.75 62.54 27.03
CA VAL A 67 -8.34 62.21 26.67
C VAL A 67 -8.33 61.04 25.68
N SER A 68 -7.68 61.20 24.52
CA SER A 68 -7.57 60.14 23.51
C SER A 68 -6.25 59.37 23.58
N THR A 69 -6.27 58.10 23.99
CA THR A 69 -5.15 57.16 23.82
C THR A 69 -5.61 55.85 23.21
N GLN A 70 -5.68 55.81 21.87
CA GLN A 70 -5.81 54.55 21.12
C GLN A 70 -4.46 53.87 20.98
N THR A 71 -4.21 52.81 21.76
CA THR A 71 -3.07 51.91 21.56
C THR A 71 -3.36 50.99 20.38
N LYS A 72 -3.06 51.45 19.14
CA LYS A 72 -3.20 50.61 17.94
C LYS A 72 -2.27 49.40 18.00
N ALA A 73 -2.85 48.21 17.86
CA ALA A 73 -2.09 46.98 17.70
C ALA A 73 -1.22 47.03 16.44
N THR A 74 0.11 46.99 16.62
CA THR A 74 1.06 46.99 15.50
C THR A 74 1.11 45.62 14.84
N SER A 75 0.75 45.55 13.55
CA SER A 75 0.94 44.36 12.74
C SER A 75 2.44 43.99 12.65
N ARG A 76 2.78 42.74 13.00
CA ARG A 76 4.15 42.22 12.83
C ARG A 76 4.50 42.16 11.34
N LYS A 77 5.32 43.09 10.85
CA LYS A 77 5.93 42.99 9.51
C LYS A 77 6.72 41.69 9.39
N ARG A 78 6.23 40.78 8.54
CA ARG A 78 6.90 39.53 8.16
C ARG A 78 8.19 39.89 7.42
N ARG A 79 9.35 39.71 8.05
CA ARG A 79 10.66 39.85 7.37
C ARG A 79 10.76 38.78 6.27
N GLU A 80 10.86 39.21 5.01
CA GLU A 80 11.23 38.34 3.90
C GLU A 80 12.61 37.72 4.16
N ARG A 81 12.73 36.41 3.96
CA ARG A 81 14.01 35.71 4.07
C ARG A 81 14.65 35.65 2.68
N PHE A 82 15.71 36.42 2.47
CA PHE A 82 16.53 36.33 1.26
C PHE A 82 17.32 35.01 1.27
N ALA A 83 17.14 34.18 0.22
CA ALA A 83 17.81 32.90 0.07
C ALA A 83 19.10 33.06 -0.77
N TYR A 84 20.24 32.66 -0.21
CA TYR A 84 21.55 32.83 -0.86
C TYR A 84 22.00 31.58 -1.65
N LYS A 85 21.62 30.36 -1.23
CA LYS A 85 22.04 29.10 -1.88
C LYS A 85 21.59 29.08 -3.35
N GLY A 86 22.51 28.74 -4.25
CA GLY A 86 22.27 28.68 -5.70
C GLY A 86 22.30 30.04 -6.42
N LYS A 87 22.57 31.15 -5.72
CA LYS A 87 22.72 32.47 -6.34
C LYS A 87 24.15 32.73 -6.79
N SER A 88 24.29 33.34 -7.96
CA SER A 88 25.57 33.78 -8.52
C SER A 88 25.74 35.29 -8.40
N PHE A 89 27.00 35.74 -8.37
CA PHE A 89 27.39 37.13 -8.25
C PHE A 89 28.79 37.34 -8.83
N LYS A 90 29.10 38.56 -9.29
CA LYS A 90 30.48 38.97 -9.59
C LYS A 90 31.21 39.38 -8.31
N ALA A 91 32.50 39.08 -8.22
CA ALA A 91 33.34 39.41 -7.09
C ALA A 91 34.73 39.88 -7.55
N SER A 92 35.18 40.96 -6.94
CA SER A 92 36.55 41.48 -6.99
C SER A 92 37.53 40.59 -6.22
N SER A 93 38.83 40.77 -6.52
CA SER A 93 39.95 40.01 -5.94
C SER A 93 39.91 39.91 -4.41
N ASP A 94 39.52 40.97 -3.72
CA ASP A 94 39.45 41.02 -2.25
C ASP A 94 38.46 40.04 -1.59
N LEU A 95 37.55 39.42 -2.37
CA LEU A 95 36.56 38.46 -1.86
C LEU A 95 36.82 37.02 -2.35
N PHE A 96 37.46 36.83 -3.50
CA PHE A 96 37.80 35.48 -4.00
C PHE A 96 39.26 35.07 -3.76
N LEU A 97 40.21 36.01 -3.66
CA LEU A 97 41.63 35.69 -3.68
C LEU A 97 42.14 35.21 -2.32
N ASN A 98 42.89 34.11 -2.32
CA ASN A 98 43.60 33.64 -1.14
C ASN A 98 44.81 34.55 -0.88
N ALA A 99 44.94 35.08 0.35
CA ALA A 99 45.97 36.03 0.74
C ALA A 99 47.41 35.56 0.46
N ILE A 100 47.66 34.24 0.43
CA ILE A 100 48.98 33.66 0.10
C ILE A 100 49.40 33.99 -1.35
N HIS A 101 48.44 34.14 -2.27
CA HIS A 101 48.71 34.42 -3.68
C HIS A 101 48.58 35.91 -4.03
N LYS A 102 48.46 36.79 -3.03
CA LYS A 102 48.19 38.22 -3.26
C LYS A 102 49.28 38.91 -4.08
N GLU A 103 50.55 38.78 -3.69
CA GLU A 103 51.68 39.41 -4.39
C GLU A 103 51.84 38.87 -5.82
N ALA A 104 51.62 37.57 -6.02
CA ALA A 104 51.67 36.93 -7.35
C ALA A 104 50.50 37.35 -8.26
N PHE A 105 49.33 37.61 -7.67
CA PHE A 105 48.17 38.14 -8.39
C PHE A 105 48.36 39.60 -8.77
N GLU A 106 48.77 40.46 -7.85
CA GLU A 106 49.04 41.89 -8.11
C GLU A 106 50.17 42.08 -9.15
N ALA A 107 51.15 41.17 -9.21
CA ALA A 107 52.19 41.17 -10.23
C ALA A 107 51.72 40.71 -11.63
N LYS A 108 50.62 39.94 -11.72
CA LYS A 108 50.09 39.38 -12.99
C LYS A 108 48.86 40.14 -13.51
N TYR A 109 48.07 40.73 -12.63
CA TYR A 109 46.82 41.45 -12.92
C TYR A 109 46.85 42.83 -12.26
N PRO A 110 47.32 43.88 -12.98
CA PRO A 110 47.37 45.24 -12.46
C PRO A 110 46.00 45.95 -12.43
N ASP A 111 44.98 45.39 -13.10
CA ASP A 111 43.61 45.91 -13.16
C ASP A 111 42.64 45.10 -12.28
N ASP A 112 41.51 45.70 -11.89
CA ASP A 112 40.45 45.06 -11.09
C ASP A 112 39.75 43.91 -11.85
N VAL A 113 40.28 42.68 -11.70
CA VAL A 113 39.65 41.47 -12.27
C VAL A 113 38.47 41.02 -11.40
N GLU A 114 37.28 40.95 -11.99
CA GLU A 114 36.10 40.30 -11.41
C GLU A 114 35.90 38.88 -11.96
N ILE A 115 35.54 37.93 -11.08
CA ILE A 115 35.12 36.57 -11.48
C ILE A 115 33.72 36.24 -10.92
N VAL A 116 33.06 35.23 -11.50
CA VAL A 116 31.71 34.83 -11.07
C VAL A 116 31.78 33.76 -9.97
N GLY A 117 31.20 34.06 -8.82
CA GLY A 117 31.02 33.13 -7.70
C GLY A 117 29.58 32.66 -7.58
N THR A 118 29.36 31.39 -7.24
CA THR A 118 28.05 30.83 -6.92
C THR A 118 28.03 30.27 -5.50
N VAL A 119 27.04 30.66 -4.69
CA VAL A 119 26.92 30.21 -3.29
C VAL A 119 26.39 28.78 -3.24
N ILE A 120 27.24 27.81 -2.87
CA ILE A 120 26.88 26.40 -2.76
C ILE A 120 26.42 26.00 -1.35
N GLN A 121 26.94 26.67 -0.30
CA GLN A 121 26.63 26.37 1.10
C GLN A 121 26.34 27.65 1.90
N CYS A 122 25.36 27.56 2.80
CA CYS A 122 24.94 28.66 3.69
C CYS A 122 24.99 28.22 5.16
N PRO A 123 25.39 29.11 6.11
CA PRO A 123 25.58 28.78 7.54
C PRO A 123 24.36 28.29 8.34
N TYR A 124 23.17 28.17 7.74
CA TYR A 124 21.92 27.85 8.45
C TYR A 124 21.41 26.42 8.24
N ASN A 125 22.00 25.64 7.33
CA ASN A 125 21.55 24.28 7.00
C ASN A 125 22.59 23.19 7.32
N SER A 126 23.66 23.54 8.03
CA SER A 126 24.74 22.64 8.45
C SER A 126 25.43 23.25 9.68
N ASN A 127 26.03 22.43 10.55
CA ASN A 127 26.73 22.86 11.78
C ASN A 127 28.07 23.62 11.51
N GLY A 128 28.15 24.42 10.44
CA GLY A 128 29.34 25.14 10.00
C GLY A 128 29.10 26.65 9.90
N MET A 129 30.02 27.43 10.49
CA MET A 129 29.97 28.91 10.56
C MET A 129 30.32 29.63 9.24
N ASN A 130 30.38 28.93 8.11
CA ASN A 130 30.98 29.43 6.86
C ASN A 130 29.99 29.43 5.68
N TYR A 131 30.20 30.36 4.73
CA TYR A 131 29.67 30.27 3.38
C TYR A 131 30.65 29.46 2.51
N GLY A 132 30.12 28.65 1.59
CA GLY A 132 30.90 27.94 0.58
C GLY A 132 30.57 28.45 -0.82
N PHE A 133 31.60 28.57 -1.67
CA PHE A 133 31.50 29.14 -3.02
C PHE A 133 32.08 28.19 -4.08
N LYS A 134 31.47 28.20 -5.26
CA LYS A 134 32.06 27.68 -6.50
C LYS A 134 32.41 28.88 -7.38
N TRP A 135 33.70 29.08 -7.62
CA TRP A 135 34.22 30.13 -8.51
C TRP A 135 34.28 29.62 -9.95
N THR A 136 33.98 30.50 -10.90
CA THR A 136 34.01 30.23 -12.34
C THR A 136 34.93 31.24 -13.00
N THR A 137 36.07 30.76 -13.50
CA THR A 137 37.11 31.58 -14.15
C THR A 137 37.04 31.54 -15.68
N HIS A 138 35.99 30.95 -16.27
CA HIS A 138 35.82 30.93 -17.73
C HIS A 138 35.75 32.36 -18.30
N GLY A 139 36.78 32.73 -19.08
CA GLY A 139 36.96 34.09 -19.63
C GLY A 139 38.07 34.91 -18.95
N THR A 140 38.64 34.43 -17.85
CA THR A 140 39.75 35.07 -17.12
C THR A 140 40.91 34.09 -16.94
N ASP A 141 42.16 34.52 -17.16
CA ASP A 141 43.36 33.68 -17.02
C ASP A 141 43.74 33.35 -15.55
N VAL A 142 42.82 33.57 -14.60
CA VAL A 142 43.04 33.40 -13.17
C VAL A 142 43.06 31.92 -12.81
N ASP A 143 44.13 31.48 -12.16
CA ASP A 143 44.30 30.11 -11.67
C ASP A 143 43.23 29.80 -10.61
N SER A 144 42.48 28.71 -10.82
CA SER A 144 41.41 28.30 -9.90
C SER A 144 41.92 27.93 -8.51
N THR A 145 43.18 27.52 -8.39
CA THR A 145 43.83 27.19 -7.10
C THR A 145 44.06 28.42 -6.21
N TRP A 146 44.06 29.64 -6.78
CA TRP A 146 44.24 30.88 -6.03
C TRP A 146 42.95 31.37 -5.36
N THR A 147 41.81 30.70 -5.61
CA THR A 147 40.48 31.11 -5.12
C THR A 147 40.13 30.51 -3.76
N LEU A 148 39.34 31.22 -2.94
CA LEU A 148 38.90 30.81 -1.61
C LEU A 148 37.57 30.02 -1.68
N PRO A 149 37.55 28.70 -1.42
CA PRO A 149 36.33 27.90 -1.52
C PRO A 149 35.33 28.16 -0.37
N GLN A 150 35.79 28.74 0.74
CA GLN A 150 34.95 29.07 1.90
C GLN A 150 35.36 30.39 2.54
N LEU A 151 34.37 31.15 3.04
CA LEU A 151 34.58 32.34 3.89
C LEU A 151 33.77 32.21 5.19
N LYS A 152 34.33 32.73 6.28
CA LYS A 152 33.65 32.76 7.58
C LYS A 152 32.46 33.73 7.55
N SER A 153 31.31 33.30 8.06
CA SER A 153 30.11 34.12 8.13
C SER A 153 30.29 35.29 9.10
N ASN A 154 30.11 36.51 8.61
CA ASN A 154 29.94 37.71 9.43
C ASN A 154 28.80 38.59 8.84
N PRO A 155 28.26 39.56 9.60
CA PRO A 155 27.14 40.40 9.12
C PRO A 155 27.47 41.23 7.87
N GLU A 156 28.74 41.62 7.72
CA GLU A 156 29.24 42.47 6.64
C GLU A 156 29.30 41.73 5.30
N LEU A 157 29.94 40.55 5.27
CA LEU A 157 29.93 39.62 4.13
C LEU A 157 28.50 39.28 3.70
N LYS A 158 27.60 39.04 4.67
CA LYS A 158 26.19 38.77 4.39
C LYS A 158 25.49 39.96 3.71
N GLY A 159 25.79 41.19 4.13
CA GLY A 159 25.28 42.41 3.49
C GLY A 159 25.86 42.62 2.09
N ARG A 160 27.18 42.42 1.94
CA ARG A 160 27.90 42.57 0.67
C ARG A 160 27.45 41.54 -0.37
N LEU A 161 27.37 40.25 -0.01
CA LEU A 161 26.84 39.20 -0.88
C LEU A 161 25.42 39.50 -1.37
N LYS A 162 24.54 40.04 -0.49
CA LYS A 162 23.19 40.41 -0.90
C LYS A 162 23.20 41.49 -1.99
N SER A 163 24.08 42.49 -1.85
CA SER A 163 24.21 43.59 -2.80
C SER A 163 24.77 43.11 -4.14
N LEU A 164 25.84 42.30 -4.12
CA LEU A 164 26.46 41.74 -5.32
C LEU A 164 25.53 40.79 -6.09
N ILE A 165 24.75 39.95 -5.40
CA ILE A 165 23.74 39.08 -6.04
C ILE A 165 22.66 39.93 -6.73
N VAL A 166 22.15 40.97 -6.07
CA VAL A 166 21.10 41.84 -6.66
C VAL A 166 21.63 42.59 -7.88
N ALA A 167 22.86 43.10 -7.83
CA ALA A 167 23.50 43.76 -8.97
C ALA A 167 23.68 42.79 -10.16
N TYR A 168 24.16 41.57 -9.90
CA TYR A 168 24.32 40.54 -10.93
C TYR A 168 22.97 40.12 -11.55
N GLU A 169 21.92 39.93 -10.75
CA GLU A 169 20.58 39.63 -11.26
C GLU A 169 19.97 40.77 -12.10
N GLN A 170 20.35 42.02 -11.83
CA GLN A 170 19.95 43.17 -12.67
C GLN A 170 20.73 43.21 -13.98
N GLU A 171 22.04 42.95 -13.95
CA GLU A 171 22.89 42.86 -15.14
C GLU A 171 22.42 41.76 -16.09
N GLN A 172 22.13 40.56 -15.57
CA GLN A 172 21.63 39.45 -16.38
C GLN A 172 20.26 39.74 -17.03
N LYS A 173 19.38 40.49 -16.36
CA LYS A 173 18.10 40.94 -16.94
C LYS A 173 18.29 41.96 -18.06
N LEU A 174 19.25 42.88 -17.91
CA LEU A 174 19.60 43.83 -18.96
C LEU A 174 20.16 43.09 -20.19
N LEU A 175 21.09 42.16 -19.97
CA LEU A 175 21.64 41.30 -21.03
C LEU A 175 20.54 40.51 -21.76
N SER A 176 19.60 39.87 -21.04
CA SER A 176 18.49 39.16 -21.69
C SER A 176 17.56 40.09 -22.49
N SER A 177 17.33 41.33 -22.01
CA SER A 177 16.51 42.31 -22.74
C SER A 177 17.19 42.91 -23.98
N THR A 178 18.50 42.75 -24.13
CA THR A 178 19.25 43.30 -25.28
C THR A 178 19.34 42.32 -26.45
N GLN A 179 18.98 41.04 -26.25
CA GLN A 179 18.98 40.02 -27.31
C GLN A 179 17.68 39.94 -28.14
N GLU A 180 16.61 40.64 -27.75
CA GLU A 180 15.32 40.62 -28.47
C GLU A 180 15.17 41.69 -29.57
N SER A 181 16.23 42.46 -29.91
CA SER A 181 16.19 43.48 -30.96
C SER A 181 17.34 43.39 -31.97
N SER A 182 17.19 42.56 -33.00
CA SER A 182 17.95 42.62 -34.25
C SER A 182 17.14 41.97 -35.40
N PRO A 183 16.83 42.67 -36.51
CA PRO A 183 16.10 42.08 -37.64
C PRO A 183 17.04 41.41 -38.66
N THR A 184 16.67 40.20 -39.06
CA THR A 184 16.82 39.53 -40.39
C THR A 184 17.82 40.06 -41.44
N ASP A 185 18.54 39.14 -42.12
CA ASP A 185 18.10 38.75 -43.47
C ASP A 185 18.61 37.38 -43.99
N GLN A 186 18.02 36.92 -45.10
CA GLN A 186 18.25 35.63 -45.77
C GLN A 186 19.20 35.70 -46.98
N SER A 187 19.83 34.54 -47.27
CA SER A 187 20.19 33.97 -48.60
C SER A 187 20.96 34.80 -49.66
N THR A 188 21.98 34.16 -50.23
CA THR A 188 22.51 34.44 -51.58
C THR A 188 22.36 33.22 -52.48
N GLU A 189 21.56 33.35 -53.54
CA GLU A 189 21.75 32.68 -54.83
C GLU A 189 21.79 33.74 -55.95
N GLU A 190 22.54 33.47 -57.00
CA GLU A 190 22.74 34.30 -58.19
C GLU A 190 22.22 33.56 -59.44
N PRO A 191 22.11 34.20 -60.65
CA PRO A 191 21.86 35.61 -60.94
C PRO A 191 20.83 35.81 -62.10
N SER A 192 20.35 37.04 -62.34
CA SER A 192 20.15 37.56 -63.72
C SER A 192 19.76 39.06 -63.78
N HIS A 193 19.99 39.65 -64.96
CA HIS A 193 20.08 41.08 -65.26
C HIS A 193 18.78 41.90 -65.31
N SER A 194 18.98 43.22 -65.15
CA SER A 194 18.44 44.33 -65.99
C SER A 194 17.31 45.25 -65.46
N THR A 195 17.76 46.38 -64.89
CA THR A 195 17.38 47.77 -65.23
C THR A 195 15.92 48.28 -65.23
N SER A 196 15.71 49.28 -64.34
CA SER A 196 15.16 50.64 -64.64
C SER A 196 13.63 50.85 -64.58
N THR A 197 13.07 52.01 -64.18
CA THR A 197 13.57 53.25 -63.51
C THR A 197 12.38 54.06 -62.95
N GLY A 198 12.59 54.91 -61.92
CA GLY A 198 11.63 55.95 -61.47
C GLY A 198 11.36 55.92 -59.95
N SER A 199 12.04 56.66 -59.05
CA SER A 199 12.08 58.13 -58.86
C SER A 199 10.69 58.80 -58.73
N LYS A 200 10.39 59.68 -57.75
CA LYS A 200 11.15 60.19 -56.58
C LYS A 200 10.23 61.11 -55.71
N VAL A 201 10.57 61.32 -54.42
CA VAL A 201 10.01 62.36 -53.47
C VAL A 201 8.53 62.17 -53.04
N GLY A 202 8.06 62.38 -51.80
CA GLY A 202 8.73 62.63 -50.51
C GLY A 202 8.24 63.88 -49.73
N ARG A 203 7.26 63.77 -48.80
CA ARG A 203 7.10 64.71 -47.64
C ARG A 203 6.05 64.35 -46.57
N LYS A 204 6.47 64.52 -45.31
CA LYS A 204 5.74 65.03 -44.10
C LYS A 204 4.21 64.82 -43.92
N LYS A 205 3.90 64.06 -42.84
CA LYS A 205 3.13 64.45 -41.62
C LYS A 205 1.62 64.77 -41.70
N LYS A 206 0.93 64.39 -40.60
CA LYS A 206 -0.49 64.61 -40.20
C LYS A 206 -1.56 63.77 -40.92
N LYS A 207 -2.38 63.09 -40.11
CA LYS A 207 -3.85 63.15 -40.20
C LYS A 207 -4.43 63.31 -38.79
N ASN A 208 -5.52 64.05 -38.70
CA ASN A 208 -6.39 64.13 -37.53
C ASN A 208 -7.83 64.26 -38.05
N GLY A 209 -8.80 63.80 -37.26
CA GLY A 209 -10.22 63.74 -37.61
C GLY A 209 -10.66 62.32 -38.04
N GLY A 210 -11.73 61.74 -37.49
CA GLY A 210 -12.69 62.25 -36.48
C GLY A 210 -14.12 61.77 -36.80
N THR A 211 -15.03 61.81 -35.81
CA THR A 211 -16.43 61.31 -35.81
C THR A 211 -16.56 59.77 -35.79
N ASN A 212 -17.41 59.12 -34.98
CA ASN A 212 -18.35 59.57 -33.93
C ASN A 212 -18.39 58.58 -32.75
N GLU A 213 -18.72 59.05 -31.54
CA GLU A 213 -18.93 58.23 -30.34
C GLU A 213 -20.32 58.46 -29.71
N THR A 214 -20.72 57.49 -28.86
CA THR A 214 -21.64 57.54 -27.69
C THR A 214 -23.13 57.16 -27.89
N PRO A 215 -23.87 56.72 -26.82
CA PRO A 215 -23.52 55.79 -25.72
C PRO A 215 -24.70 54.84 -25.31
N SER A 216 -24.70 54.32 -24.06
CA SER A 216 -25.84 53.75 -23.29
C SER A 216 -26.23 52.28 -23.58
N ALA A 217 -26.76 51.44 -22.67
CA ALA A 217 -26.87 51.42 -21.18
C ALA A 217 -27.14 49.96 -20.70
N GLU A 218 -27.10 49.70 -19.40
CA GLU A 218 -27.52 48.40 -18.81
C GLU A 218 -29.07 48.30 -18.73
N PRO A 219 -29.69 47.14 -19.04
CA PRO A 219 -31.15 46.95 -19.00
C PRO A 219 -31.66 46.56 -17.60
N THR A 220 -32.92 46.91 -17.30
CA THR A 220 -33.57 46.67 -16.01
C THR A 220 -34.33 45.32 -15.96
N ASP A 221 -34.61 44.82 -14.75
CA ASP A 221 -35.22 43.49 -14.55
C ASP A 221 -36.65 43.32 -15.10
N GLU A 222 -37.35 44.40 -15.48
CA GLU A 222 -38.66 44.31 -16.15
C GLU A 222 -38.57 43.88 -17.63
N GLU A 223 -37.44 44.12 -18.31
CA GLU A 223 -37.28 43.70 -19.72
C GLU A 223 -37.05 42.19 -19.85
N ARG A 224 -36.56 41.55 -18.79
CA ARG A 224 -36.39 40.09 -18.72
C ARG A 224 -37.72 39.34 -18.55
N ALA A 225 -38.74 39.99 -18.00
CA ALA A 225 -40.03 39.37 -17.68
C ALA A 225 -40.95 39.17 -18.91
N ARG A 226 -40.79 39.96 -19.98
CA ARG A 226 -41.68 39.87 -21.17
C ARG A 226 -41.30 38.78 -22.17
N ALA A 227 -40.06 38.29 -22.15
CA ALA A 227 -39.60 37.24 -23.08
C ALA A 227 -40.16 35.82 -22.77
N TYR A 228 -40.74 35.61 -21.58
CA TYR A 228 -41.23 34.30 -21.13
C TYR A 228 -42.74 34.06 -21.33
N ALA A 229 -43.48 35.04 -21.86
CA ALA A 229 -44.95 35.00 -21.94
C ALA A 229 -45.53 34.59 -23.32
N ALA A 230 -44.69 34.36 -24.34
CA ALA A 230 -45.13 34.22 -25.73
C ALA A 230 -44.66 32.92 -26.40
N LEU A 231 -45.12 31.75 -25.90
CA LEU A 231 -45.21 30.49 -26.67
C LEU A 231 -45.94 29.38 -25.88
N LYS A 232 -47.25 29.57 -25.63
CA LYS A 232 -48.10 28.50 -25.05
C LYS A 232 -49.59 28.60 -25.44
N THR A 233 -49.90 28.50 -26.73
CA THR A 233 -51.29 28.22 -27.18
C THR A 233 -51.34 27.50 -28.53
N ALA A 234 -51.50 26.17 -28.51
CA ALA A 234 -52.13 25.34 -29.54
C ALA A 234 -52.16 23.87 -29.04
N CYS A 235 -53.19 23.11 -29.40
CA CYS A 235 -53.57 21.88 -28.68
C CYS A 235 -53.24 20.56 -29.39
N SER A 236 -53.19 19.49 -28.58
CA SER A 236 -53.71 18.13 -28.85
C SER A 236 -53.26 17.34 -30.09
N GLY A 237 -52.65 16.18 -29.84
CA GLY A 237 -52.49 15.08 -30.80
C GLY A 237 -51.65 13.95 -30.20
N GLY A 238 -52.15 12.72 -30.17
CA GLY A 238 -51.44 11.57 -29.60
C GLY A 238 -50.52 10.87 -30.61
N GLY A 239 -49.74 9.88 -30.14
CA GLY A 239 -48.95 9.03 -31.05
C GLY A 239 -47.67 8.49 -30.43
N THR A 240 -47.66 7.19 -30.15
CA THR A 240 -46.53 6.38 -29.71
C THR A 240 -45.31 6.50 -30.63
N THR A 241 -44.10 6.71 -30.10
CA THR A 241 -42.87 6.00 -30.52
C THR A 241 -41.67 6.33 -29.62
N GLN A 242 -40.81 5.34 -29.39
CA GLN A 242 -39.53 5.50 -28.70
C GLN A 242 -38.44 5.96 -29.69
N THR A 243 -37.62 6.97 -29.35
CA THR A 243 -36.14 6.85 -29.41
C THR A 243 -35.37 8.09 -28.91
N GLN A 244 -34.50 7.84 -27.94
CA GLN A 244 -33.12 8.34 -27.76
C GLN A 244 -32.70 9.82 -27.95
N SER A 245 -32.05 10.28 -26.87
CA SER A 245 -30.84 11.13 -26.82
C SER A 245 -31.00 12.65 -26.82
N GLY A 246 -30.30 13.33 -25.90
CA GLY A 246 -30.48 14.79 -25.72
C GLY A 246 -29.67 15.52 -24.64
N LYS A 247 -28.44 15.08 -24.29
CA LYS A 247 -27.37 15.88 -23.64
C LYS A 247 -27.58 16.48 -22.22
N GLU A 248 -26.42 16.88 -21.67
CA GLU A 248 -26.18 17.98 -20.72
C GLU A 248 -26.85 17.98 -19.34
N ARG A 249 -26.08 17.56 -18.33
CA ARG A 249 -26.13 18.18 -17.00
C ARG A 249 -24.76 18.70 -16.58
N ARG A 250 -24.62 20.03 -16.61
CA ARG A 250 -23.52 20.76 -15.98
C ARG A 250 -23.41 20.39 -14.50
N ARG A 251 -22.18 20.19 -14.03
CA ARG A 251 -21.88 20.00 -12.60
C ARG A 251 -22.29 21.25 -11.82
N SER A 252 -23.20 21.10 -10.86
CA SER A 252 -23.40 22.06 -9.78
C SER A 252 -23.09 21.38 -8.46
N ARG A 253 -22.04 21.87 -7.81
CA ARG A 253 -21.75 21.87 -6.36
C ARG A 253 -20.37 22.50 -6.20
N ARG A 254 -20.35 23.84 -6.21
CA ARG A 254 -19.33 24.56 -5.44
C ARG A 254 -19.55 24.12 -3.99
N ARG A 255 -18.50 23.66 -3.31
CA ARG A 255 -18.43 23.79 -1.86
C ARG A 255 -17.72 25.11 -1.66
N ASP A 256 -18.40 26.06 -1.01
CA ASP A 256 -17.74 27.28 -0.57
C ASP A 256 -16.79 26.93 0.56
N ASP A 257 -15.59 27.51 0.52
CA ASP A 257 -14.63 27.43 1.62
C ASP A 257 -15.10 28.40 2.72
N ASN A 258 -15.64 27.89 3.82
CA ASN A 258 -15.66 28.46 5.20
C ASN A 258 -16.77 27.83 6.08
N ASP A 259 -16.72 26.51 6.27
CA ASP A 259 -17.33 25.88 7.44
C ASP A 259 -16.22 25.16 8.21
N ASP A 260 -15.99 25.56 9.46
CA ASP A 260 -15.18 24.81 10.43
C ASP A 260 -15.96 23.55 10.84
N ASP A 261 -16.00 22.56 9.94
CA ASP A 261 -16.50 21.22 10.22
C ASP A 261 -15.80 20.69 11.48
N GLU A 262 -16.57 20.30 12.50
CA GLU A 262 -16.05 19.71 13.74
C GLU A 262 -15.23 18.46 13.40
N SER A 263 -13.91 18.63 13.32
CA SER A 263 -13.02 17.58 12.86
C SER A 263 -13.01 16.44 13.88
N ASP A 264 -13.68 15.33 13.53
CA ASP A 264 -13.80 14.07 14.30
C ASP A 264 -12.42 13.34 14.46
N THR A 265 -11.32 14.10 14.34
CA THR A 265 -9.92 13.70 14.51
C THR A 265 -9.44 13.83 15.96
N ASP A 266 -10.33 13.61 16.94
CA ASP A 266 -9.98 13.39 18.33
C ASP A 266 -9.35 11.99 18.54
N ASP A 267 -8.34 11.72 17.72
CA ASP A 267 -7.43 10.58 17.80
C ASP A 267 -6.44 10.75 18.97
N GLY A 268 -6.51 11.84 19.75
CA GLY A 268 -5.68 12.12 20.94
C GLY A 268 -4.15 12.15 20.74
N ALA A 269 -3.65 11.84 19.54
CA ALA A 269 -2.25 11.68 19.22
C ALA A 269 -1.71 12.91 18.50
N GLU A 270 -0.64 13.48 19.03
CA GLU A 270 0.19 14.43 18.31
C GLU A 270 0.91 13.73 17.13
N LEU A 271 1.14 14.47 16.06
CA LEU A 271 1.89 13.97 14.90
C LEU A 271 3.37 13.95 15.27
N ASN A 272 3.98 12.76 15.26
CA ASN A 272 5.37 12.59 15.64
C ASN A 272 6.23 12.55 14.38
N GLU A 273 6.94 13.63 14.09
CA GLU A 273 7.76 13.76 12.89
C GLU A 273 8.80 12.62 12.74
N TYR A 274 9.24 11.95 13.81
CA TYR A 274 10.22 10.85 13.70
C TYR A 274 9.64 9.52 13.20
N ASP A 275 8.34 9.26 13.46
CA ASP A 275 7.61 8.08 13.00
C ASP A 275 6.79 8.37 11.72
N ASP A 276 6.33 9.60 11.57
CA ASP A 276 5.51 10.03 10.44
C ASP A 276 6.36 10.58 9.27
N SER A 277 7.57 11.11 9.48
CA SER A 277 8.45 11.58 8.38
C SER A 277 9.57 10.60 8.03
N PHE A 278 9.88 10.54 6.73
CA PHE A 278 11.03 9.82 6.20
C PHE A 278 12.20 10.80 6.02
N ALA A 279 13.23 10.69 6.86
CA ALA A 279 14.43 11.50 6.76
C ALA A 279 15.28 11.06 5.54
N VAL A 280 15.16 11.80 4.44
CA VAL A 280 15.98 11.60 3.24
C VAL A 280 17.39 12.16 3.53
N ALA A 281 18.42 11.32 3.44
CA ALA A 281 19.80 11.79 3.33
C ALA A 281 19.92 12.65 2.06
N ALA A 282 20.34 13.91 2.21
CA ALA A 282 20.10 14.96 1.22
C ALA A 282 20.80 14.75 -0.13
N ASN A 283 20.12 14.05 -1.05
CA ASN A 283 20.37 14.06 -2.49
C ASN A 283 19.16 14.69 -3.20
N GLU A 284 19.06 16.02 -3.09
CA GLU A 284 18.10 16.85 -3.83
C GLU A 284 18.57 17.02 -5.28
N ASN A 285 18.25 16.06 -6.15
CA ASN A 285 18.09 16.36 -7.58
C ASN A 285 16.59 16.61 -7.83
N VAL A 286 16.31 17.79 -8.40
CA VAL A 286 14.98 18.38 -8.61
C VAL A 286 14.11 17.55 -9.55
N ASP A 287 12.79 17.71 -9.43
CA ASP A 287 11.78 17.13 -10.31
C ASP A 287 12.06 17.39 -11.80
N SER A 288 12.20 16.32 -12.57
CA SER A 288 12.05 16.32 -14.02
C SER A 288 11.43 15.00 -14.47
N ASP A 289 10.18 15.03 -14.93
CA ASP A 289 9.61 13.96 -15.73
C ASP A 289 10.35 13.86 -17.08
N ASP A 290 10.51 12.63 -17.56
CA ASP A 290 10.75 12.27 -18.98
C ASP A 290 11.91 12.98 -19.72
N SER A 291 13.14 12.62 -19.38
CA SER A 291 14.24 12.57 -20.36
C SER A 291 15.17 11.40 -20.04
N GLY A 292 15.49 10.61 -21.06
CA GLY A 292 16.45 9.51 -20.93
C GLY A 292 17.86 10.03 -21.12
N ASP A 293 18.66 9.97 -20.06
CA ASP A 293 20.11 10.16 -20.09
C ASP A 293 20.78 9.01 -19.32
N GLU A 294 21.92 8.55 -19.84
CA GLU A 294 22.63 7.39 -19.34
C GLU A 294 23.32 7.69 -18.00
N TYR A 295 23.12 6.83 -17.00
CA TYR A 295 23.85 6.89 -15.72
C TYR A 295 24.76 5.69 -15.57
N GLU A 296 26.02 5.88 -15.98
CA GLU A 296 27.11 4.95 -15.73
C GLU A 296 27.34 4.81 -14.21
N ASN A 297 27.21 3.59 -13.68
CA ASN A 297 27.48 3.29 -12.27
C ASN A 297 28.65 2.33 -12.13
N GLN A 298 29.71 2.79 -11.48
CA GLN A 298 30.87 1.96 -11.13
C GLN A 298 30.47 0.92 -10.09
N ALA A 299 30.45 -0.36 -10.47
CA ALA A 299 30.19 -1.45 -9.55
C ALA A 299 31.43 -1.74 -8.69
N THR A 300 31.28 -1.72 -7.37
CA THR A 300 32.28 -2.27 -6.45
C THR A 300 32.26 -3.79 -6.50
N ASP A 301 33.42 -4.39 -6.75
CA ASP A 301 33.56 -5.82 -7.04
C ASP A 301 33.27 -6.70 -5.82
N ALA A 302 32.52 -7.78 -6.02
CA ALA A 302 32.11 -8.72 -4.98
C ALA A 302 31.85 -10.12 -5.56
N THR A 303 32.93 -10.91 -5.62
CA THR A 303 32.99 -12.38 -5.69
C THR A 303 32.22 -13.11 -6.80
N SER A 304 32.98 -13.80 -7.65
CA SER A 304 32.53 -14.61 -8.78
C SER A 304 31.72 -15.84 -8.37
N ILE A 305 30.40 -15.71 -8.39
CA ILE A 305 29.49 -16.76 -8.85
C ILE A 305 29.15 -16.40 -10.31
N GLN A 306 29.00 -17.39 -11.20
CA GLN A 306 28.63 -17.12 -12.60
C GLN A 306 27.22 -16.48 -12.62
N LYS A 307 27.18 -15.15 -12.72
CA LYS A 307 25.94 -14.37 -12.78
C LYS A 307 25.36 -14.47 -14.18
N GLU A 308 24.09 -14.85 -14.25
CA GLU A 308 23.26 -14.51 -15.41
C GLU A 308 23.30 -12.99 -15.62
N ASP A 309 23.31 -12.56 -16.89
CA ASP A 309 23.20 -11.13 -17.19
C ASP A 309 21.89 -10.55 -16.62
N SER A 310 21.99 -9.38 -15.98
CA SER A 310 20.84 -8.67 -15.44
C SER A 310 19.83 -8.32 -16.53
N PHE A 311 18.56 -8.17 -16.16
CA PHE A 311 17.49 -8.07 -17.15
C PHE A 311 17.56 -6.75 -17.94
N GLY A 312 18.10 -5.66 -17.38
CA GLY A 312 18.40 -4.43 -18.13
C GLY A 312 19.48 -4.65 -19.21
N LYS A 313 20.56 -5.37 -18.90
CA LYS A 313 21.58 -5.77 -19.91
C LYS A 313 21.02 -6.70 -21.00
N PHE A 314 20.02 -7.51 -20.67
CA PHE A 314 19.31 -8.31 -21.69
C PHE A 314 18.51 -7.39 -22.62
N VAL A 315 17.73 -6.46 -22.06
CA VAL A 315 16.93 -5.49 -22.84
C VAL A 315 17.79 -4.61 -23.76
N GLN A 316 18.93 -4.12 -23.27
CA GLN A 316 19.88 -3.31 -24.05
C GLN A 316 20.47 -4.01 -25.29
N ARG A 317 20.38 -5.35 -25.36
CA ARG A 317 20.86 -6.15 -26.50
C ARG A 317 19.77 -6.52 -27.50
N LEU A 318 18.51 -6.11 -27.27
CA LEU A 318 17.42 -6.37 -28.20
C LEU A 318 17.60 -5.54 -29.48
N LEU A 319 17.61 -6.23 -30.62
CA LEU A 319 17.61 -5.63 -31.95
C LEU A 319 16.20 -5.77 -32.52
N TRP A 320 15.63 -4.65 -32.98
CA TRP A 320 14.26 -4.57 -33.44
C TRP A 320 14.21 -4.66 -34.97
N LYS A 321 13.39 -5.57 -35.50
CA LYS A 321 13.17 -5.67 -36.94
C LYS A 321 11.71 -6.01 -37.23
N PHE A 322 10.90 -4.97 -37.40
CA PHE A 322 9.50 -5.10 -37.78
C PHE A 322 9.31 -5.20 -39.29
N GLU A 323 8.33 -5.99 -39.70
CA GLU A 323 7.86 -6.15 -41.08
C GLU A 323 6.32 -6.07 -41.05
N ASP A 324 5.68 -5.48 -42.08
CA ASP A 324 4.21 -5.49 -42.20
C ASP A 324 3.68 -6.93 -42.31
N VAL A 325 2.48 -7.18 -41.78
CA VAL A 325 1.86 -8.52 -41.72
C VAL A 325 0.36 -8.44 -42.04
N GLU A 326 -0.12 -9.37 -42.86
CA GLU A 326 -1.52 -9.40 -43.28
C GLU A 326 -2.43 -10.12 -42.25
N PRO A 327 -3.73 -9.77 -42.19
CA PRO A 327 -4.72 -10.46 -41.37
C PRO A 327 -4.75 -11.99 -41.55
N GLY A 328 -4.46 -12.73 -40.48
CA GLY A 328 -4.49 -14.19 -40.46
C GLY A 328 -3.13 -14.86 -40.66
N ASP A 329 -2.08 -14.09 -41.01
CA ASP A 329 -0.71 -14.59 -41.04
C ASP A 329 -0.23 -15.06 -39.66
N ILE A 330 0.61 -16.09 -39.63
CA ILE A 330 1.29 -16.59 -38.43
C ILE A 330 2.79 -16.30 -38.58
N PRO A 331 3.27 -15.08 -38.27
CA PRO A 331 4.65 -14.66 -38.56
C PRO A 331 5.76 -15.43 -37.82
N TYR A 332 5.45 -16.11 -36.72
CA TYR A 332 6.38 -16.93 -35.93
C TYR A 332 5.62 -17.95 -35.04
N GLU A 333 6.28 -19.01 -34.59
CA GLU A 333 5.64 -20.00 -33.70
C GLU A 333 5.37 -19.43 -32.29
N GLU A 334 4.21 -19.76 -31.71
CA GLU A 334 3.92 -19.44 -30.31
C GLU A 334 4.84 -20.21 -29.37
N SER A 335 5.45 -19.49 -28.42
CA SER A 335 6.49 -20.05 -27.53
C SER A 335 6.03 -21.25 -26.69
N LYS A 336 4.79 -21.17 -26.17
CA LYS A 336 4.03 -22.22 -25.50
C LYS A 336 2.54 -21.90 -25.64
N PRO A 337 1.63 -22.89 -25.60
CA PRO A 337 0.20 -22.61 -25.52
C PRO A 337 -0.14 -21.85 -24.22
N LEU A 338 -1.18 -21.02 -24.30
CA LEU A 338 -1.88 -20.51 -23.12
C LEU A 338 -2.44 -21.68 -22.29
N LEU A 339 -2.66 -21.46 -20.99
CA LEU A 339 -3.44 -22.39 -20.16
C LEU A 339 -4.86 -22.55 -20.74
N GLN A 340 -5.32 -23.79 -20.85
CA GLN A 340 -6.60 -24.18 -21.46
C GLN A 340 -7.46 -25.01 -20.49
N GLY A 341 -8.74 -25.18 -20.79
CA GLY A 341 -9.66 -25.97 -19.98
C GLY A 341 -9.73 -25.48 -18.54
N LYS A 342 -9.67 -26.41 -17.57
CA LYS A 342 -9.74 -26.06 -16.14
C LYS A 342 -8.56 -25.22 -15.65
N ASP A 343 -7.35 -25.40 -16.20
CA ASP A 343 -6.18 -24.59 -15.85
C ASP A 343 -6.28 -23.15 -16.38
N ALA A 344 -7.20 -22.86 -17.31
CA ALA A 344 -7.45 -21.50 -17.77
C ALA A 344 -8.24 -20.66 -16.74
N GLU A 345 -8.96 -21.30 -15.82
CA GLU A 345 -9.77 -20.64 -14.81
C GLU A 345 -8.97 -20.43 -13.51
N THR A 346 -9.39 -19.47 -12.68
CA THR A 346 -8.77 -19.23 -11.38
C THR A 346 -9.54 -20.00 -10.33
N THR A 347 -8.86 -20.92 -9.65
CA THR A 347 -9.43 -21.86 -8.68
C THR A 347 -8.70 -21.73 -7.35
N LEU A 348 -9.11 -22.53 -6.35
CA LEU A 348 -8.30 -22.68 -5.14
C LEU A 348 -7.22 -23.74 -5.36
N ARG A 349 -6.10 -23.60 -4.65
CA ARG A 349 -5.12 -24.69 -4.60
C ARG A 349 -5.74 -25.89 -3.87
N LYS A 350 -5.39 -27.10 -4.34
CA LYS A 350 -5.90 -28.37 -3.80
C LYS A 350 -5.81 -28.42 -2.26
N GLY A 351 -6.95 -28.66 -1.61
CA GLY A 351 -7.04 -28.75 -0.14
C GLY A 351 -6.98 -27.41 0.60
N VAL A 352 -7.11 -26.28 -0.10
CA VAL A 352 -7.28 -24.96 0.54
C VAL A 352 -8.73 -24.75 0.96
N ALA A 353 -9.71 -25.17 0.14
CA ALA A 353 -11.13 -25.10 0.46
C ALA A 353 -11.51 -25.80 1.78
N ASP A 354 -10.72 -26.78 2.22
CA ASP A 354 -10.95 -27.54 3.46
C ASP A 354 -10.44 -26.82 4.73
N ARG A 355 -9.75 -25.68 4.59
CA ARG A 355 -9.10 -24.95 5.70
C ARG A 355 -10.03 -24.00 6.46
N TRP A 356 -11.28 -23.87 6.03
CA TRP A 356 -12.29 -23.01 6.64
C TRP A 356 -13.66 -23.68 6.63
N SER A 357 -14.41 -23.49 7.70
CA SER A 357 -15.83 -23.82 7.82
C SER A 357 -16.71 -22.58 7.72
N SER A 358 -16.19 -21.41 8.13
CA SER A 358 -16.92 -20.13 8.18
C SER A 358 -16.28 -19.03 7.32
N PRO A 359 -17.03 -17.97 6.95
CA PRO A 359 -16.49 -16.77 6.30
C PRO A 359 -15.35 -16.10 7.08
N PHE A 360 -15.42 -16.14 8.41
CA PHE A 360 -14.40 -15.58 9.28
C PHE A 360 -13.10 -16.39 9.26
N GLU A 361 -13.17 -17.72 9.34
CA GLU A 361 -11.99 -18.58 9.17
C GLU A 361 -11.37 -18.40 7.78
N CYS A 362 -12.18 -18.25 6.73
CA CYS A 362 -11.68 -17.92 5.39
C CYS A 362 -10.91 -16.59 5.39
N PHE A 363 -11.45 -15.53 6.02
CA PHE A 363 -10.76 -14.24 6.16
C PHE A 363 -9.46 -14.35 6.98
N GLN A 364 -9.41 -15.18 8.03
CA GLN A 364 -8.20 -15.45 8.79
C GLN A 364 -7.12 -16.15 7.93
N GLN A 365 -7.50 -17.16 7.15
CA GLN A 365 -6.59 -17.85 6.21
C GLN A 365 -6.08 -16.92 5.09
N LEU A 366 -6.85 -15.89 4.72
CA LEU A 366 -6.46 -14.89 3.72
C LEU A 366 -5.57 -13.75 4.24
N GLY A 367 -5.03 -13.88 5.46
CA GLY A 367 -3.92 -13.07 5.97
C GLY A 367 -4.20 -12.37 7.30
N CYS A 368 -5.47 -12.31 7.74
CA CYS A 368 -5.87 -11.72 9.00
C CYS A 368 -5.95 -12.76 10.14
N SER A 369 -4.93 -13.62 10.28
CA SER A 369 -4.91 -14.68 11.29
C SER A 369 -4.87 -14.14 12.72
N ARG A 370 -5.17 -14.98 13.72
CA ARG A 370 -5.06 -14.61 15.14
C ARG A 370 -3.68 -14.05 15.48
N GLU A 371 -2.61 -14.65 14.95
CA GLU A 371 -1.22 -14.23 15.19
C GLU A 371 -0.95 -12.85 14.58
N PHE A 372 -1.50 -12.58 13.38
CA PHE A 372 -1.41 -11.26 12.74
C PHE A 372 -2.08 -10.19 13.60
N VAL A 373 -3.28 -10.45 14.12
CA VAL A 373 -4.04 -9.50 14.96
C VAL A 373 -3.42 -9.36 16.37
N ALA A 374 -2.90 -10.43 16.96
CA ALA A 374 -2.18 -10.39 18.24
C ALA A 374 -0.90 -9.54 18.13
N LEU A 375 -0.17 -9.64 17.02
CA LEU A 375 1.02 -8.82 16.77
C LEU A 375 0.68 -7.36 16.45
N LEU A 376 -0.46 -7.10 15.82
CA LEU A 376 -1.01 -5.75 15.66
C LEU A 376 -1.38 -5.11 17.01
N ALA A 377 -1.95 -5.88 17.95
CA ALA A 377 -2.17 -5.45 19.33
C ALA A 377 -0.84 -5.16 20.05
N GLN A 378 0.12 -6.08 19.97
CA GLN A 378 1.46 -5.92 20.56
C GLN A 378 2.18 -4.67 20.02
N HIS A 379 2.21 -4.45 18.70
CA HIS A 379 2.84 -3.29 18.09
C HIS A 379 2.15 -1.97 18.49
N SER A 380 0.82 -1.98 18.64
CA SER A 380 0.05 -0.83 19.14
C SER A 380 0.37 -0.52 20.61
N ASN A 381 0.56 -1.54 21.45
CA ASN A 381 1.00 -1.39 22.84
C ASN A 381 2.43 -0.84 22.94
N ASP A 382 3.33 -1.37 22.13
CA ASP A 382 4.71 -0.88 22.03
C ASP A 382 4.77 0.58 21.56
N TYR A 383 3.94 0.97 20.58
CA TYR A 383 3.83 2.36 20.16
C TYR A 383 3.25 3.26 21.25
N ALA A 384 2.18 2.84 21.94
CA ALA A 384 1.63 3.60 23.06
C ALA A 384 2.69 3.84 24.15
N LYS A 385 3.43 2.79 24.52
CA LYS A 385 4.50 2.85 25.52
C LYS A 385 5.69 3.72 25.10
N LYS A 386 6.13 3.63 23.84
CA LYS A 386 7.34 4.32 23.33
C LYS A 386 7.09 5.75 22.84
N SER A 387 5.88 6.05 22.38
CA SER A 387 5.57 7.29 21.64
C SER A 387 4.47 8.13 22.27
N ILE A 388 3.45 7.53 22.90
CA ILE A 388 2.37 8.28 23.58
C ILE A 388 2.76 8.56 25.04
N PHE A 389 3.36 7.58 25.72
CA PHE A 389 3.70 7.66 27.14
C PHE A 389 5.20 7.88 27.42
N ALA A 390 5.98 8.32 26.42
CA ALA A 390 7.43 8.51 26.55
C ALA A 390 7.81 9.40 27.75
N ASP A 391 7.15 10.57 27.85
CA ASP A 391 7.37 11.56 28.92
C ASP A 391 6.27 11.52 30.00
N SER A 392 5.42 10.48 29.99
CA SER A 392 4.32 10.34 30.94
C SER A 392 4.80 9.72 32.26
N GLY A 393 4.41 10.33 33.37
CA GLY A 393 4.61 9.78 34.71
C GLY A 393 3.87 8.44 34.95
N PRO A 394 3.97 7.87 36.17
CA PRO A 394 3.48 6.51 36.45
C PRO A 394 1.99 6.29 36.15
N ASN A 395 1.17 7.35 36.23
CA ASN A 395 -0.24 7.32 35.86
C ASN A 395 -0.45 7.53 34.36
N ARG A 396 -0.09 6.52 33.54
CA ARG A 396 -0.38 6.50 32.10
C ARG A 396 -1.89 6.63 31.86
N ARG A 397 -2.31 7.81 31.38
CA ARG A 397 -3.71 8.13 31.06
C ARG A 397 -3.83 8.63 29.63
N LEU A 398 -4.86 8.19 28.93
CA LEU A 398 -5.19 8.58 27.56
C LEU A 398 -6.72 8.67 27.44
N HIS A 399 -7.22 9.75 26.82
CA HIS A 399 -8.65 10.10 26.80
C HIS A 399 -9.29 10.15 28.21
N GLY A 400 -8.56 10.68 29.19
CA GLY A 400 -9.01 10.82 30.59
C GLY A 400 -9.03 9.52 31.41
N ALA A 401 -8.98 8.35 30.77
CA ALA A 401 -8.96 7.04 31.43
C ALA A 401 -7.54 6.46 31.58
N VAL A 402 -7.38 5.53 32.52
CA VAL A 402 -6.12 4.78 32.71
C VAL A 402 -5.86 3.91 31.49
N TRP A 403 -4.61 3.88 31.02
CA TRP A 403 -4.19 2.98 29.95
C TRP A 403 -4.08 1.53 30.44
N LYS A 404 -4.61 0.61 29.64
CA LYS A 404 -4.33 -0.82 29.71
C LYS A 404 -3.81 -1.28 28.35
N ASP A 405 -2.85 -2.19 28.35
CA ASP A 405 -2.37 -2.81 27.12
C ASP A 405 -3.54 -3.54 26.43
N ILE A 406 -3.59 -3.44 25.10
CA ILE A 406 -4.63 -3.98 24.23
C ILE A 406 -4.45 -5.49 24.10
N THR A 407 -5.50 -6.27 24.34
CA THR A 407 -5.48 -7.73 24.14
C THR A 407 -5.72 -8.11 22.67
N THR A 408 -5.45 -9.37 22.31
CA THR A 408 -5.80 -9.94 21.01
C THR A 408 -7.30 -9.80 20.75
N GLN A 409 -8.12 -10.12 21.76
CA GLN A 409 -9.58 -9.99 21.72
C GLN A 409 -10.03 -8.55 21.45
N GLU A 410 -9.54 -7.58 22.23
CA GLU A 410 -9.90 -6.16 22.05
C GLU A 410 -9.53 -5.63 20.66
N MET A 411 -8.46 -6.13 20.04
CA MET A 411 -8.07 -5.74 18.68
C MET A 411 -8.99 -6.36 17.62
N HIS A 412 -9.46 -7.60 17.79
CA HIS A 412 -10.50 -8.17 16.91
C HIS A 412 -11.79 -7.36 17.02
N VAL A 413 -12.28 -7.09 18.23
CA VAL A 413 -13.48 -6.27 18.48
C VAL A 413 -13.33 -4.87 17.90
N PHE A 414 -12.17 -4.22 18.07
CA PHE A 414 -11.89 -2.91 17.46
C PHE A 414 -11.97 -2.95 15.92
N LEU A 415 -11.42 -3.98 15.28
CA LEU A 415 -11.51 -4.17 13.83
C LEU A 415 -12.96 -4.45 13.39
N GLY A 416 -13.72 -5.26 14.15
CA GLY A 416 -15.14 -5.51 13.92
C GLY A 416 -15.98 -4.23 13.99
N ILE A 417 -15.72 -3.38 14.99
CA ILE A 417 -16.36 -2.06 15.11
C ILE A 417 -16.04 -1.21 13.87
N MET A 418 -14.77 -1.11 13.48
CA MET A 418 -14.34 -0.33 12.32
C MET A 418 -14.98 -0.82 11.01
N LEU A 419 -15.06 -2.14 10.79
CA LEU A 419 -15.68 -2.72 9.60
C LEU A 419 -17.19 -2.45 9.57
N LYS A 420 -17.90 -2.78 10.66
CA LYS A 420 -19.37 -2.61 10.75
C LYS A 420 -19.79 -1.15 10.60
N ILE A 421 -19.06 -0.20 11.21
CA ILE A 421 -19.27 1.25 10.99
C ILE A 421 -19.14 1.62 9.52
N SER A 422 -18.15 1.08 8.81
CA SER A 422 -17.89 1.37 7.40
C SER A 422 -18.98 0.81 6.48
N LEU A 423 -19.51 -0.39 6.79
CA LEU A 423 -20.60 -1.04 6.07
C LEU A 423 -21.97 -0.34 6.25
N MET A 424 -22.18 0.42 7.33
CA MET A 424 -23.45 1.14 7.52
C MET A 424 -23.60 2.28 6.49
N PRO A 425 -24.74 2.42 5.78
CA PRO A 425 -24.90 3.45 4.75
C PRO A 425 -25.07 4.89 5.29
N ILE A 426 -25.30 5.05 6.61
CA ILE A 426 -25.57 6.34 7.23
C ILE A 426 -24.43 6.70 8.19
N ASP A 427 -23.94 7.94 8.10
CA ASP A 427 -23.15 8.60 9.14
C ASP A 427 -24.12 9.28 10.11
N MET A 428 -24.07 8.88 11.39
CA MET A 428 -25.02 9.31 12.43
C MET A 428 -24.48 10.49 13.28
N GLY A 429 -23.41 11.14 12.81
CA GLY A 429 -22.66 12.17 13.53
C GLY A 429 -21.36 11.62 14.11
N GLY A 430 -20.52 11.05 13.26
CA GLY A 430 -19.17 10.59 13.61
C GLY A 430 -19.13 9.33 14.47
N TYR A 431 -17.93 9.00 14.96
CA TYR A 431 -17.75 7.83 15.84
C TYR A 431 -18.66 7.84 17.09
N PRO A 432 -18.85 8.96 17.83
CA PRO A 432 -19.65 8.96 19.06
C PRO A 432 -21.09 8.49 18.88
N ALA A 433 -21.68 8.63 17.69
CA ALA A 433 -23.04 8.21 17.41
C ALA A 433 -23.23 6.69 17.52
N TYR A 434 -22.21 5.90 17.17
CA TYR A 434 -22.26 4.43 17.22
C TYR A 434 -22.12 3.87 18.64
N PHE A 435 -21.78 4.70 19.64
CA PHE A 435 -21.61 4.34 21.05
C PHE A 435 -22.67 4.98 21.98
N ARG A 436 -23.72 5.59 21.42
CA ARG A 436 -24.72 6.34 22.19
C ARG A 436 -25.63 5.38 23.00
N GLU A 437 -25.61 5.45 24.32
CA GLU A 437 -26.39 4.55 25.20
C GLU A 437 -27.91 4.51 24.95
N LYS A 438 -28.47 5.59 24.42
CA LYS A 438 -29.92 5.82 24.22
C LYS A 438 -30.16 6.58 22.92
N ASP A 439 -31.37 6.48 22.38
CA ASP A 439 -31.80 7.32 21.25
C ASP A 439 -31.55 8.81 21.47
N LYS A 440 -31.15 9.52 20.41
CA LYS A 440 -30.98 10.97 20.41
C LYS A 440 -32.31 11.65 20.73
N LEU A 441 -32.29 12.49 21.75
CA LEU A 441 -33.36 13.45 22.04
C LEU A 441 -32.99 14.78 21.38
N VAL A 442 -33.93 15.37 20.63
CA VAL A 442 -33.77 16.68 19.99
C VAL A 442 -34.84 17.63 20.50
N ASN A 443 -34.37 18.77 21.01
CA ASN A 443 -35.20 19.89 21.42
C ASN A 443 -35.24 20.93 20.30
N TYR A 444 -36.40 21.55 20.08
CA TYR A 444 -36.58 22.73 19.24
C TYR A 444 -37.77 23.52 19.76
N SER A 445 -37.79 24.83 19.48
CA SER A 445 -38.65 25.84 20.14
C SER A 445 -40.13 25.48 20.24
N ASN A 446 -40.66 24.73 19.28
CA ASN A 446 -42.10 24.48 19.11
C ASN A 446 -42.56 23.16 19.78
N ARG A 447 -41.81 22.63 20.76
CA ARG A 447 -42.19 21.44 21.54
C ARG A 447 -41.75 21.51 23.00
N GLU A 448 -42.70 21.33 23.91
CA GLU A 448 -42.44 21.14 25.35
C GLU A 448 -41.65 19.88 25.68
N LYS A 449 -41.77 18.82 24.85
CA LYS A 449 -41.15 17.51 25.09
C LYS A 449 -40.12 17.18 24.00
N PRO A 450 -38.91 16.73 24.37
CA PRO A 450 -37.88 16.34 23.41
C PRO A 450 -38.40 15.31 22.39
N MET A 451 -38.11 15.52 21.11
CA MET A 451 -38.35 14.50 20.09
C MET A 451 -37.29 13.40 20.22
N ARG A 452 -37.72 12.16 20.52
CA ARG A 452 -36.88 10.98 20.41
C ARG A 452 -36.76 10.54 18.96
N ILE A 453 -35.55 10.56 18.41
CA ILE A 453 -35.25 9.95 17.11
C ILE A 453 -35.02 8.45 17.34
N LYS A 454 -36.00 7.63 17.00
CA LYS A 454 -35.94 6.16 17.15
C LYS A 454 -34.75 5.57 16.37
N ASN A 455 -34.23 4.45 16.86
CA ASN A 455 -33.15 3.68 16.22
C ASN A 455 -31.84 4.49 16.08
N THR A 456 -31.56 5.35 17.08
CA THR A 456 -30.31 6.12 17.17
C THR A 456 -29.54 5.88 18.47
N LYS A 457 -29.94 4.88 19.26
CA LYS A 457 -29.02 4.14 20.15
C LYS A 457 -27.88 3.58 19.29
N GLY A 458 -26.66 3.68 19.79
CA GLY A 458 -25.52 2.96 19.23
C GLY A 458 -25.63 1.45 19.45
N TRP A 459 -24.72 0.71 18.82
CA TRP A 459 -24.51 -0.72 19.04
C TRP A 459 -23.09 -1.03 19.52
N ALA A 460 -22.11 -0.15 19.26
CA ALA A 460 -20.71 -0.42 19.57
C ALA A 460 -20.41 -0.39 21.07
N GLN A 461 -21.21 0.37 21.86
CA GLN A 461 -21.07 0.39 23.32
C GLN A 461 -21.41 -0.94 24.00
N ASP A 462 -22.15 -1.82 23.31
CA ASP A 462 -22.50 -3.14 23.86
C ASP A 462 -21.26 -4.10 23.80
N TYR A 463 -20.22 -3.75 23.03
CA TYR A 463 -18.94 -4.48 22.93
C TYR A 463 -17.75 -3.74 23.56
N MET A 464 -17.69 -2.40 23.45
CA MET A 464 -16.57 -1.61 23.94
C MET A 464 -16.98 -0.16 24.26
N SER A 465 -16.49 0.41 25.37
CA SER A 465 -16.74 1.85 25.64
C SER A 465 -16.09 2.77 24.60
N LEU A 466 -16.73 3.91 24.30
CA LEU A 466 -16.18 4.93 23.39
C LEU A 466 -14.77 5.40 23.80
N ILE A 467 -14.49 5.48 25.10
CA ILE A 467 -13.17 5.87 25.62
C ILE A 467 -12.13 4.79 25.29
N ARG A 468 -12.46 3.51 25.46
CA ARG A 468 -11.54 2.41 25.12
C ARG A 468 -11.33 2.31 23.61
N PHE A 469 -12.38 2.49 22.82
CA PHE A 469 -12.27 2.59 21.36
C PHE A 469 -11.32 3.72 20.94
N LYS A 470 -11.49 4.93 21.48
CA LYS A 470 -10.58 6.06 21.25
C LYS A 470 -9.14 5.73 21.66
N GLN A 471 -8.91 5.12 22.84
CA GLN A 471 -7.57 4.70 23.27
C GLN A 471 -6.90 3.73 22.27
N ILE A 472 -7.59 2.67 21.86
CA ILE A 472 -7.07 1.69 20.90
C ILE A 472 -6.77 2.37 19.56
N ARG A 473 -7.70 3.18 19.07
CA ARG A 473 -7.60 3.94 17.82
C ARG A 473 -6.40 4.92 17.80
N SER A 474 -6.14 5.61 18.92
CA SER A 474 -4.94 6.44 19.13
C SER A 474 -3.67 5.61 19.00
N ALA A 475 -3.59 4.50 19.75
CA ALA A 475 -2.43 3.62 19.83
C ALA A 475 -2.21 2.74 18.59
N PHE A 476 -3.24 2.54 17.75
CA PHE A 476 -3.25 1.64 16.60
C PHE A 476 -2.02 1.83 15.70
N HIS A 477 -1.11 0.85 15.72
CA HIS A 477 0.17 0.94 15.04
C HIS A 477 0.54 -0.40 14.39
N PRO A 478 0.45 -0.51 13.05
CA PRO A 478 0.74 -1.74 12.32
C PRO A 478 2.12 -2.37 12.58
N GLU A 479 3.21 -1.61 12.50
CA GLU A 479 4.57 -2.18 12.60
C GLU A 479 5.60 -1.16 13.09
N CYS A 480 6.41 -1.54 14.09
CA CYS A 480 7.42 -0.65 14.69
C CYS A 480 8.67 -0.49 13.81
N LYS A 481 9.20 0.73 13.71
CA LYS A 481 10.42 1.09 12.95
C LYS A 481 11.65 0.22 13.27
N SER A 482 11.76 -0.27 14.51
CA SER A 482 12.84 -1.18 14.94
C SER A 482 12.83 -2.56 14.25
N MET A 483 11.69 -2.98 13.69
CA MET A 483 11.56 -4.23 12.92
C MET A 483 11.85 -4.05 11.42
N ALA A 484 11.94 -2.81 10.95
CA ALA A 484 12.18 -2.47 9.54
C ALA A 484 13.66 -2.63 9.10
N GLY A 485 14.57 -2.76 10.08
CA GLY A 485 16.01 -2.62 9.86
C GLY A 485 16.42 -1.19 9.48
N GLU A 486 17.70 -1.01 9.14
CA GLU A 486 18.25 0.26 8.66
C GLU A 486 17.92 0.53 7.17
N GLY A 487 17.19 -0.38 6.51
CA GLY A 487 17.07 -0.49 5.05
C GLY A 487 16.27 0.59 4.31
N GLY A 488 15.78 1.63 4.99
CA GLY A 488 15.16 2.77 4.31
C GLY A 488 13.83 2.50 3.59
N ASP A 489 13.07 1.46 3.97
CA ASP A 489 11.70 1.24 3.46
C ASP A 489 10.77 2.40 3.90
N LYS A 490 10.25 3.17 2.95
CA LYS A 490 9.32 4.29 3.25
C LYS A 490 7.97 3.81 3.76
N CYS A 491 7.65 2.54 3.54
CA CYS A 491 6.38 1.91 3.86
C CYS A 491 6.54 0.79 4.91
N TYR A 492 7.53 0.87 5.80
CA TYR A 492 7.77 -0.16 6.81
C TYR A 492 6.54 -0.46 7.67
N GLN A 493 5.71 0.54 7.98
CA GLN A 493 4.46 0.33 8.74
C GLN A 493 3.51 -0.64 8.03
N LEU A 494 3.59 -0.74 6.71
CA LEU A 494 2.70 -1.56 5.88
C LEU A 494 3.33 -2.89 5.47
N ARG A 495 4.66 -3.04 5.62
CA ARG A 495 5.43 -4.12 4.98
C ARG A 495 4.94 -5.51 5.38
N ARG A 496 4.71 -5.78 6.66
CA ARG A 496 4.13 -7.06 7.11
C ARG A 496 2.73 -7.32 6.58
N CYS A 497 1.88 -6.30 6.47
CA CYS A 497 0.53 -6.44 5.93
C CYS A 497 0.57 -6.78 4.42
N ILE A 498 1.40 -6.07 3.65
CA ILE A 498 1.66 -6.35 2.23
C ILE A 498 2.17 -7.79 2.06
N ASN A 499 3.16 -8.19 2.85
CA ASN A 499 3.70 -9.55 2.82
C ASN A 499 2.64 -10.60 3.18
N ALA A 500 1.74 -10.33 4.14
CA ALA A 500 0.65 -11.21 4.51
C ALA A 500 -0.37 -11.37 3.36
N VAL A 501 -0.78 -10.28 2.70
CA VAL A 501 -1.65 -10.35 1.50
C VAL A 501 -1.01 -11.19 0.40
N ASN A 502 0.27 -10.93 0.08
CA ASN A 502 0.95 -11.62 -1.02
C ASN A 502 1.17 -13.11 -0.72
N LEU A 503 1.56 -13.44 0.51
CA LEU A 503 1.78 -14.83 0.94
C LEU A 503 0.47 -15.61 0.99
N SER A 504 -0.59 -15.05 1.57
CA SER A 504 -1.89 -15.72 1.66
C SER A 504 -2.46 -15.97 0.26
N SER A 505 -2.48 -14.93 -0.59
CA SER A 505 -2.98 -15.00 -1.97
C SER A 505 -2.24 -16.05 -2.80
N LYS A 506 -0.89 -16.07 -2.73
CA LYS A 506 -0.07 -17.09 -3.39
C LYS A 506 -0.35 -18.51 -2.88
N SER A 507 -0.63 -18.66 -1.58
CA SER A 507 -0.92 -19.96 -0.95
C SER A 507 -2.36 -20.45 -1.18
N THR A 508 -3.29 -19.54 -1.46
CA THR A 508 -4.73 -19.81 -1.58
C THR A 508 -5.13 -20.05 -3.03
N PHE A 509 -4.80 -19.13 -3.94
CA PHE A 509 -5.28 -19.17 -5.32
C PHE A 509 -4.34 -19.95 -6.21
N ASP A 510 -4.92 -20.73 -7.12
CA ASP A 510 -4.25 -21.11 -8.34
C ASP A 510 -4.72 -20.20 -9.48
N ALA A 511 -3.85 -19.29 -9.90
CA ALA A 511 -4.19 -18.27 -10.88
C ALA A 511 -4.30 -18.87 -12.28
N GLY A 512 -5.44 -18.63 -12.93
CA GLY A 512 -5.72 -19.10 -14.29
C GLY A 512 -4.97 -18.31 -15.37
N CYS A 513 -5.49 -18.36 -16.59
CA CYS A 513 -4.85 -17.80 -17.78
C CYS A 513 -4.80 -16.27 -17.78
N TRP A 514 -5.91 -15.59 -17.44
CA TRP A 514 -6.10 -14.16 -17.71
C TRP A 514 -5.88 -13.26 -16.49
N CYS A 515 -4.81 -12.47 -16.53
CA CYS A 515 -4.43 -11.52 -15.48
C CYS A 515 -4.34 -10.08 -16.02
N SER A 516 -4.39 -9.11 -15.10
CA SER A 516 -4.18 -7.68 -15.37
C SER A 516 -3.23 -7.07 -14.35
N PHE A 517 -2.45 -6.06 -14.75
CA PHE A 517 -1.58 -5.31 -13.85
C PHE A 517 -1.70 -3.80 -14.08
N ASP A 518 -1.97 -3.06 -13.01
CA ASP A 518 -2.33 -1.64 -13.03
C ASP A 518 -2.19 -0.96 -11.64
N GLU A 519 -2.37 0.36 -11.57
CA GLU A 519 -2.41 1.13 -10.32
C GLU A 519 -3.79 1.22 -9.66
N GLY A 520 -3.99 0.41 -8.60
CA GLY A 520 -4.96 0.72 -7.56
C GLY A 520 -4.49 1.87 -6.66
N GLY A 521 -5.28 2.29 -5.68
CA GLY A 521 -4.80 3.28 -4.69
C GLY A 521 -5.87 4.07 -3.94
N VAL A 522 -5.48 4.62 -2.79
CA VAL A 522 -6.39 5.12 -1.74
C VAL A 522 -6.13 6.59 -1.45
N ALA A 523 -7.22 7.36 -1.31
CA ALA A 523 -7.18 8.79 -1.01
C ALA A 523 -6.39 9.12 0.27
N CYS A 524 -5.31 9.90 0.13
CA CYS A 524 -4.39 10.30 1.18
C CYS A 524 -3.91 11.74 0.97
N ARG A 525 -4.35 12.66 1.83
CA ARG A 525 -3.94 14.08 1.78
C ARG A 525 -2.81 14.45 2.76
N SER A 526 -2.43 13.54 3.66
CA SER A 526 -1.41 13.82 4.69
C SER A 526 -0.09 14.29 4.08
N ARG A 527 0.47 15.38 4.62
CA ARG A 527 1.76 15.95 4.17
C ARG A 527 2.97 15.13 4.63
N PHE A 528 2.78 14.25 5.62
CA PHE A 528 3.83 13.39 6.16
C PHE A 528 3.98 12.07 5.37
N CYS A 529 3.02 11.73 4.49
CA CYS A 529 3.08 10.52 3.69
C CYS A 529 4.20 10.59 2.63
N PRO A 530 5.28 9.78 2.74
CA PRO A 530 6.46 9.88 1.87
C PRO A 530 6.27 9.23 0.49
N CYS A 531 5.16 8.51 0.29
CA CYS A 531 4.77 7.85 -0.96
C CYS A 531 3.53 8.47 -1.63
N ARG A 532 3.02 9.60 -1.12
CA ARG A 532 1.83 10.28 -1.66
C ARG A 532 2.07 10.77 -3.09
N GLN A 533 1.22 10.33 -4.01
CA GLN A 533 1.20 10.73 -5.41
C GLN A 533 0.12 11.77 -5.69
N TYR A 534 0.30 12.54 -6.76
CA TYR A 534 -0.74 13.37 -7.35
C TYR A 534 -1.12 12.83 -8.73
N ASN A 535 -2.36 12.38 -8.89
CA ASN A 535 -2.92 11.95 -10.17
C ASN A 535 -4.13 12.83 -10.51
N LYS A 536 -3.97 13.71 -11.51
CA LYS A 536 -5.00 14.68 -11.90
C LYS A 536 -6.30 14.04 -12.44
N ASP A 537 -6.20 12.82 -12.97
CA ASP A 537 -7.25 12.15 -13.75
C ASP A 537 -8.08 11.16 -12.90
N LYS A 538 -7.61 10.76 -11.71
CA LYS A 538 -8.38 9.99 -10.72
C LYS A 538 -9.26 10.94 -9.85
N PRO A 539 -10.42 10.49 -9.33
CA PRO A 539 -11.32 11.34 -8.54
C PRO A 539 -10.66 11.91 -7.28
N ASP A 540 -9.98 11.06 -6.51
CA ASP A 540 -9.13 11.46 -5.40
C ASP A 540 -7.70 11.70 -5.87
N LYS A 541 -7.43 12.97 -6.19
CA LYS A 541 -6.16 13.37 -6.82
C LYS A 541 -4.92 13.12 -5.98
N PHE A 542 -5.03 13.20 -4.66
CA PHE A 542 -3.94 12.91 -3.73
C PHE A 542 -4.17 11.53 -3.11
N ARG A 543 -3.33 10.56 -3.46
CA ARG A 543 -3.51 9.15 -3.11
C ARG A 543 -2.18 8.47 -2.81
N VAL A 544 -2.24 7.31 -2.16
CA VAL A 544 -1.15 6.33 -2.17
C VAL A 544 -1.52 5.29 -3.23
N ASP A 545 -0.68 5.16 -4.24
CA ASP A 545 -0.86 4.19 -5.32
C ASP A 545 -0.34 2.81 -4.90
N PHE A 546 -1.00 1.76 -5.36
CA PHE A 546 -0.58 0.37 -5.22
C PHE A 546 -0.34 -0.21 -6.61
N PHE A 547 0.79 -0.90 -6.79
CA PHE A 547 0.99 -1.79 -7.94
C PHE A 547 0.25 -3.09 -7.66
N ILE A 548 -0.80 -3.40 -8.43
CA ILE A 548 -1.65 -4.57 -8.24
C ILE A 548 -1.51 -5.49 -9.44
N LEU A 549 -1.30 -6.78 -9.18
CA LEU A 549 -1.53 -7.88 -10.12
C LEU A 549 -2.80 -8.60 -9.70
N ALA A 550 -3.79 -8.71 -10.58
CA ALA A 550 -5.07 -9.34 -10.26
C ALA A 550 -5.54 -10.31 -11.37
N CYS A 551 -6.35 -11.29 -10.99
CA CYS A 551 -7.10 -12.09 -11.96
C CYS A 551 -8.15 -11.21 -12.66
N SER A 552 -8.18 -11.22 -13.99
CA SER A 552 -9.10 -10.40 -14.77
C SER A 552 -10.57 -10.83 -14.66
N ARG A 553 -10.85 -12.10 -14.32
CA ARG A 553 -12.22 -12.65 -14.21
C ARG A 553 -12.78 -12.59 -12.78
N THR A 554 -11.97 -12.94 -11.78
CA THR A 554 -12.42 -13.03 -10.37
C THR A 554 -12.07 -11.81 -9.53
N TYR A 555 -11.23 -10.90 -10.04
CA TYR A 555 -10.72 -9.71 -9.35
C TYR A 555 -9.88 -10.00 -8.10
N ALA A 556 -9.52 -11.27 -7.85
CA ALA A 556 -8.61 -11.65 -6.78
C ALA A 556 -7.24 -10.98 -6.97
N VAL A 557 -6.76 -10.31 -5.91
CA VAL A 557 -5.42 -9.72 -5.85
C VAL A 557 -4.42 -10.86 -5.68
N LEU A 558 -3.55 -11.05 -6.68
CA LEU A 558 -2.52 -12.08 -6.69
C LEU A 558 -1.19 -11.56 -6.12
N HIS A 559 -0.91 -10.27 -6.32
CA HIS A 559 0.21 -9.55 -5.70
C HIS A 559 -0.12 -8.07 -5.58
N ILE A 560 0.33 -7.44 -4.50
CA ILE A 560 0.23 -5.99 -4.25
C ILE A 560 1.56 -5.46 -3.66
N ASP A 561 1.97 -4.24 -4.02
CA ASP A 561 2.97 -3.46 -3.27
C ASP A 561 2.67 -1.97 -3.39
N VAL A 562 3.20 -1.15 -2.48
CA VAL A 562 3.00 0.31 -2.48
C VAL A 562 3.97 0.99 -3.45
N TYR A 563 3.46 1.89 -4.30
CA TYR A 563 4.33 2.71 -5.13
C TYR A 563 5.05 3.78 -4.29
N GLN A 564 6.36 3.57 -4.06
CA GLN A 564 7.18 4.44 -3.21
C GLN A 564 7.86 5.62 -3.94
N GLY A 565 7.53 5.87 -5.22
CA GLY A 565 8.29 6.78 -6.07
C GLY A 565 9.73 6.27 -6.30
N ARG A 566 10.74 7.15 -6.19
CA ARG A 566 12.17 6.75 -6.20
C ARG A 566 12.46 5.84 -4.98
N ASN A 567 12.65 4.55 -5.24
CA ASN A 567 12.95 3.49 -4.25
C ASN A 567 14.39 2.96 -4.46
N ALA A 568 15.39 3.72 -3.99
CA ALA A 568 16.80 3.36 -4.16
C ALA A 568 17.20 2.07 -3.40
N ALA A 569 16.47 1.71 -2.35
CA ALA A 569 16.74 0.53 -1.53
C ALA A 569 16.26 -0.79 -2.17
N ASN A 570 15.48 -0.74 -3.27
CA ASN A 570 14.91 -1.90 -3.95
C ASN A 570 14.27 -2.95 -3.00
N ILE A 571 13.63 -2.48 -1.92
CA ILE A 571 13.04 -3.36 -0.88
C ILE A 571 11.99 -4.28 -1.48
N ASN A 572 12.10 -5.58 -1.20
CA ASN A 572 11.28 -6.66 -1.77
C ASN A 572 11.30 -6.74 -3.31
N ILE A 573 12.37 -6.27 -3.96
CA ILE A 573 12.54 -6.38 -5.41
C ILE A 573 13.66 -7.38 -5.72
N ASP A 574 13.40 -8.32 -6.64
CA ASP A 574 14.39 -9.32 -7.06
C ASP A 574 15.67 -8.67 -7.64
N PRO A 575 16.89 -9.07 -7.22
CA PRO A 575 18.15 -8.50 -7.70
C PRO A 575 18.33 -8.51 -9.23
N SER A 576 17.77 -9.48 -9.95
CA SER A 576 17.91 -9.62 -11.40
C SER A 576 17.27 -8.47 -12.20
N ILE A 577 16.33 -7.75 -11.58
CA ILE A 577 15.56 -6.63 -12.17
C ILE A 577 15.89 -5.27 -11.54
N HIS A 578 16.94 -5.17 -10.72
CA HIS A 578 17.33 -3.90 -10.07
C HIS A 578 17.72 -2.79 -11.05
N ASP A 579 18.17 -3.15 -12.25
CA ASP A 579 18.55 -2.23 -13.34
C ASP A 579 17.38 -1.83 -14.26
N LEU A 580 16.20 -2.44 -14.12
CA LEU A 580 15.02 -2.08 -14.93
C LEU A 580 14.38 -0.74 -14.50
N PRO A 581 13.79 0.01 -15.44
CA PRO A 581 12.93 1.17 -15.16
C PRO A 581 11.80 0.83 -14.19
N THR A 582 11.37 1.80 -13.36
CA THR A 582 10.44 1.57 -12.24
C THR A 582 9.15 0.82 -12.61
N THR A 583 8.53 1.11 -13.76
CA THR A 583 7.30 0.44 -14.19
C THR A 583 7.55 -1.01 -14.64
N GLN A 584 8.58 -1.25 -15.46
CA GLN A 584 8.99 -2.60 -15.87
C GLN A 584 9.37 -3.45 -14.65
N LYS A 585 10.19 -2.89 -13.75
CA LYS A 585 10.59 -3.48 -12.47
C LYS A 585 9.38 -3.88 -11.62
N ALA A 586 8.38 -3.00 -11.48
CA ALA A 586 7.17 -3.30 -10.71
C ALA A 586 6.36 -4.46 -11.31
N THR A 587 6.14 -4.47 -12.62
CA THR A 587 5.42 -5.55 -13.32
C THR A 587 6.16 -6.88 -13.20
N MET A 588 7.47 -6.89 -13.49
CA MET A 588 8.30 -8.10 -13.39
C MET A 588 8.33 -8.65 -11.97
N ASN A 589 8.50 -7.79 -10.96
CA ASN A 589 8.53 -8.22 -9.55
C ASN A 589 7.20 -8.88 -9.14
N ALA A 590 6.06 -8.27 -9.49
CA ALA A 590 4.74 -8.83 -9.17
C ALA A 590 4.51 -10.19 -9.86
N VAL A 591 4.90 -10.32 -11.12
CA VAL A 591 4.84 -11.56 -11.91
C VAL A 591 5.71 -12.66 -11.30
N MET A 592 6.99 -12.36 -11.02
CA MET A 592 7.93 -13.32 -10.44
C MET A 592 7.51 -13.74 -9.04
N ALA A 593 7.03 -12.80 -8.22
CA ALA A 593 6.53 -13.08 -6.87
C ALA A 593 5.27 -13.94 -6.88
N ALA A 594 4.29 -13.66 -7.74
CA ALA A 594 3.04 -14.41 -7.81
C ALA A 594 3.20 -15.82 -8.41
N PHE A 595 3.84 -15.92 -9.58
CA PHE A 595 3.84 -17.15 -10.37
C PHE A 595 5.12 -17.99 -10.23
N GLY A 596 6.27 -17.36 -9.96
CA GLY A 596 7.57 -18.05 -9.92
C GLY A 596 7.89 -18.80 -11.23
N THR A 597 8.57 -19.93 -11.13
CA THR A 597 8.93 -20.81 -12.24
C THR A 597 7.81 -21.83 -12.53
N GLU A 598 6.64 -21.37 -12.93
CA GLU A 598 5.51 -22.23 -13.36
C GLU A 598 5.81 -22.92 -14.70
N THR A 599 5.41 -24.18 -14.84
CA THR A 599 5.72 -25.01 -16.02
C THR A 599 4.49 -25.46 -16.82
N ARG A 600 3.28 -25.42 -16.24
CA ARG A 600 2.03 -25.95 -16.85
C ARG A 600 1.63 -25.32 -18.21
N GLY A 601 2.04 -24.09 -18.48
CA GLY A 601 1.68 -23.36 -19.69
C GLY A 601 1.91 -21.87 -19.53
N ALA A 602 1.59 -21.08 -20.56
CA ALA A 602 1.70 -19.63 -20.51
C ALA A 602 0.44 -18.97 -19.94
N ARG A 603 0.61 -17.87 -19.20
CA ARG A 603 -0.48 -16.95 -18.83
C ARG A 603 -0.49 -15.75 -19.76
N HIS A 604 -1.56 -14.95 -19.68
CA HIS A 604 -1.70 -13.67 -20.34
C HIS A 604 -1.81 -12.53 -19.33
N LEU A 605 -1.14 -11.41 -19.61
CA LEU A 605 -1.14 -10.20 -18.79
C LEU A 605 -1.60 -8.98 -19.60
N ALA A 606 -2.72 -8.39 -19.21
CA ALA A 606 -3.18 -7.10 -19.72
C ALA A 606 -2.48 -5.94 -18.99
N LEU A 607 -2.01 -4.95 -19.77
CA LEU A 607 -1.23 -3.80 -19.28
C LEU A 607 -1.67 -2.46 -19.89
N ASP A 608 -1.68 -1.38 -19.11
CA ASP A 608 -1.84 -0.02 -19.64
C ASP A 608 -0.53 0.56 -20.22
N ASN A 609 -0.65 1.59 -21.07
CA ASN A 609 0.43 2.37 -21.67
C ASN A 609 1.48 2.92 -20.70
N ARG A 610 1.17 3.06 -19.40
CA ARG A 610 2.16 3.40 -18.38
C ARG A 610 3.21 2.31 -18.20
N TYR A 611 2.83 1.04 -18.38
CA TYR A 611 3.68 -0.12 -18.19
C TYR A 611 4.13 -0.76 -19.50
N GLN A 612 3.19 -0.99 -20.43
CA GLN A 612 3.46 -1.77 -21.63
C GLN A 612 4.47 -1.07 -22.55
N CYS A 613 5.43 -1.86 -22.99
CA CYS A 613 6.43 -1.53 -23.99
C CYS A 613 7.00 -2.82 -24.60
N PRO A 614 7.60 -2.77 -25.81
CA PRO A 614 8.20 -3.93 -26.47
C PRO A 614 9.20 -4.67 -25.58
N GLU A 615 10.12 -3.96 -24.94
CA GLU A 615 11.11 -4.50 -24.00
C GLU A 615 10.49 -5.39 -22.90
N LEU A 616 9.43 -4.90 -22.25
CA LEU A 616 8.72 -5.62 -21.19
C LEU A 616 7.98 -6.85 -21.75
N ALA A 617 7.42 -6.75 -22.96
CA ALA A 617 6.75 -7.87 -23.61
C ALA A 617 7.75 -9.01 -23.93
N VAL A 618 8.98 -8.69 -24.36
CA VAL A 618 10.05 -9.69 -24.54
C VAL A 618 10.47 -10.29 -23.20
N LEU A 619 10.65 -9.48 -22.14
CA LEU A 619 11.01 -9.98 -20.81
C LEU A 619 9.95 -10.94 -20.24
N LEU A 620 8.67 -10.57 -20.27
CA LEU A 620 7.58 -11.41 -19.79
C LEU A 620 7.51 -12.73 -20.57
N LEU A 621 7.67 -12.68 -21.89
CA LEU A 621 7.67 -13.86 -22.75
C LEU A 621 8.86 -14.78 -22.47
N THR A 622 10.08 -14.24 -22.46
CA THR A 622 11.33 -15.02 -22.44
C THR A 622 11.81 -15.41 -21.04
N LYS A 623 11.49 -14.63 -19.99
CA LYS A 623 11.94 -14.86 -18.62
C LYS A 623 10.84 -15.40 -17.71
N CYS A 624 9.57 -15.08 -17.98
CA CYS A 624 8.45 -15.49 -17.13
C CYS A 624 7.45 -16.43 -17.80
N ASN A 625 7.59 -16.73 -19.11
CA ASN A 625 6.63 -17.51 -19.88
C ASN A 625 5.20 -16.93 -19.82
N ILE A 626 5.10 -15.60 -19.93
CA ILE A 626 3.85 -14.84 -19.89
C ILE A 626 3.71 -14.02 -21.17
N TYR A 627 2.58 -14.22 -21.86
CA TYR A 627 2.16 -13.32 -22.93
C TYR A 627 1.67 -12.01 -22.33
N SER A 628 1.93 -10.89 -23.02
CA SER A 628 1.36 -9.60 -22.65
C SER A 628 0.60 -8.99 -23.83
N THR A 629 -0.42 -8.21 -23.52
CA THR A 629 -1.07 -7.32 -24.49
C THR A 629 -1.42 -6.02 -23.78
N GLY A 630 -1.10 -4.89 -24.40
CA GLY A 630 -1.39 -3.60 -23.80
C GLY A 630 -1.27 -2.44 -24.79
N THR A 631 -1.93 -1.33 -24.46
CA THR A 631 -1.72 -0.09 -25.21
C THR A 631 -0.29 0.39 -25.03
N CYS A 632 0.35 0.95 -26.05
CA CYS A 632 1.74 1.37 -26.01
C CYS A 632 1.90 2.85 -26.41
N ARG A 633 2.91 3.52 -25.84
CA ARG A 633 3.27 4.90 -26.22
C ARG A 633 4.24 4.85 -27.39
N ARG A 634 3.95 5.55 -28.49
CA ARG A 634 4.79 5.63 -29.71
C ARG A 634 6.27 6.06 -29.49
N ARG A 635 6.65 6.52 -28.29
CA ARG A 635 8.02 6.92 -27.92
C ARG A 635 8.82 5.84 -27.16
N ARG A 636 8.25 4.66 -26.86
CA ARG A 636 8.99 3.56 -26.23
C ARG A 636 10.09 3.04 -27.16
N VAL A 637 11.17 2.54 -26.57
CA VAL A 637 12.18 1.76 -27.30
C VAL A 637 11.52 0.51 -27.88
N GLY A 638 11.89 0.18 -29.11
CA GLY A 638 11.31 -0.92 -29.88
C GLY A 638 10.01 -0.61 -30.62
N TRP A 639 9.42 0.59 -30.47
CA TRP A 639 8.22 0.96 -31.25
C TRP A 639 8.59 1.50 -32.63
N ASP A 640 8.16 0.85 -33.70
CA ASP A 640 8.44 1.30 -35.07
C ASP A 640 7.45 2.40 -35.49
N LYS A 641 7.94 3.64 -35.59
CA LYS A 641 7.12 4.80 -36.01
C LYS A 641 6.99 4.94 -37.52
N VAL A 642 7.86 4.28 -38.30
CA VAL A 642 7.87 4.33 -39.76
C VAL A 642 6.83 3.35 -40.30
N ILE A 643 6.77 2.16 -39.71
CA ILE A 643 5.71 1.19 -40.01
C ILE A 643 4.43 1.58 -39.28
N MET A 644 4.45 1.95 -37.99
CA MET A 644 3.23 2.28 -37.25
C MET A 644 2.89 3.78 -37.32
N ASP A 645 2.44 4.18 -38.51
CA ASP A 645 2.25 5.55 -38.97
C ASP A 645 0.80 6.05 -39.00
N LEU A 646 -0.20 5.22 -38.69
CA LEU A 646 -1.63 5.59 -38.78
C LEU A 646 -1.99 6.87 -38.02
N GLU A 647 -2.87 7.65 -38.64
CA GLU A 647 -3.43 8.89 -38.16
C GLU A 647 -4.97 8.81 -37.99
N LYS A 648 -5.56 9.88 -37.45
CA LYS A 648 -7.02 9.95 -37.26
C LYS A 648 -7.77 10.15 -38.60
N SER A 649 -7.09 10.65 -39.62
CA SER A 649 -7.61 10.90 -40.97
C SER A 649 -7.94 9.61 -41.73
N ASP A 650 -7.27 8.50 -41.43
CA ASP A 650 -7.35 7.24 -42.21
C ASP A 650 -8.67 6.48 -42.04
N GLY A 651 -9.61 7.05 -41.29
CA GLY A 651 -10.98 6.55 -41.12
C GLY A 651 -11.13 5.58 -39.95
N ARG A 652 -12.27 5.65 -39.27
CA ARG A 652 -12.55 4.81 -38.10
C ARG A 652 -12.77 3.35 -38.53
N GLY A 653 -12.02 2.43 -37.94
CA GLY A 653 -11.98 1.01 -38.29
C GLY A 653 -10.68 0.58 -38.97
N THR A 654 -9.91 1.51 -39.54
CA THR A 654 -8.61 1.22 -40.18
C THR A 654 -7.61 0.69 -39.15
N TYR A 655 -6.83 -0.31 -39.55
CA TYR A 655 -5.80 -0.93 -38.72
C TYR A 655 -4.51 -1.18 -39.51
N LYS A 656 -3.42 -1.38 -38.79
CA LYS A 656 -2.12 -1.84 -39.31
C LYS A 656 -1.51 -2.81 -38.30
N ILE A 657 -0.84 -3.85 -38.80
CA ILE A 657 -0.20 -4.90 -38.00
C ILE A 657 1.22 -5.09 -38.55
N SER A 658 2.21 -5.11 -37.66
CA SER A 658 3.59 -5.45 -37.99
C SER A 658 4.12 -6.47 -36.98
N ALA A 659 5.14 -7.24 -37.38
CA ALA A 659 5.73 -8.28 -36.55
C ALA A 659 7.26 -8.20 -36.50
N ASP A 660 7.81 -8.33 -35.30
CA ASP A 660 9.21 -8.66 -35.08
C ASP A 660 9.32 -10.18 -34.84
N LYS A 661 9.83 -10.87 -35.86
CA LYS A 661 9.99 -12.33 -35.87
C LYS A 661 11.12 -12.82 -34.95
N GLN A 662 12.11 -11.96 -34.68
CA GLN A 662 13.26 -12.30 -33.82
C GLN A 662 12.85 -12.24 -32.35
N ASN A 663 12.16 -11.17 -31.95
CA ASN A 663 11.71 -10.95 -30.57
C ASN A 663 10.32 -11.55 -30.28
N ARG A 664 9.60 -12.00 -31.32
CA ARG A 664 8.26 -12.61 -31.29
C ARG A 664 7.20 -11.68 -30.70
N LEU A 665 7.16 -10.46 -31.24
CA LEU A 665 6.14 -9.44 -30.90
C LEU A 665 5.36 -8.99 -32.14
N LEU A 666 4.11 -8.59 -31.92
CA LEU A 666 3.33 -7.81 -32.87
C LEU A 666 3.12 -6.38 -32.35
N GLU A 667 3.25 -5.40 -33.24
CA GLU A 667 2.75 -4.05 -33.02
C GLU A 667 1.48 -3.83 -33.85
N MET A 668 0.53 -3.12 -33.27
CA MET A 668 -0.78 -2.89 -33.88
C MET A 668 -1.20 -1.44 -33.69
N GLN A 669 -1.82 -0.88 -34.73
CA GLN A 669 -2.56 0.36 -34.62
C GLN A 669 -4.00 0.15 -35.10
N TRP A 670 -4.94 0.86 -34.47
CA TRP A 670 -6.34 0.85 -34.87
C TRP A 670 -6.98 2.22 -34.63
N VAL A 671 -7.73 2.71 -35.61
CA VAL A 671 -8.37 4.03 -35.57
C VAL A 671 -9.78 3.91 -34.97
N ASP A 672 -9.93 4.32 -33.70
CA ASP A 672 -11.24 4.57 -33.09
C ASP A 672 -11.56 6.08 -33.15
N ASN A 673 -12.04 6.70 -32.07
CA ASN A 673 -12.10 8.16 -31.96
C ASN A 673 -10.69 8.82 -31.94
N LYS A 674 -9.66 8.02 -31.66
CA LYS A 674 -8.22 8.30 -31.72
C LYS A 674 -7.52 7.02 -32.19
N VAL A 675 -6.29 7.16 -32.69
CA VAL A 675 -5.43 6.00 -32.98
C VAL A 675 -5.03 5.34 -31.65
N VAL A 676 -5.32 4.06 -31.52
CA VAL A 676 -4.88 3.19 -30.43
C VAL A 676 -3.64 2.45 -30.91
N SER A 677 -2.50 2.64 -30.24
CA SER A 677 -1.27 1.88 -30.46
C SER A 677 -1.17 0.77 -29.42
N MET A 678 -0.79 -0.44 -29.82
CA MET A 678 -0.78 -1.65 -28.99
C MET A 678 0.43 -2.52 -29.29
N VAL A 679 1.01 -3.12 -28.25
CA VAL A 679 2.04 -4.18 -28.35
C VAL A 679 1.48 -5.46 -27.77
N THR A 680 1.70 -6.57 -28.44
CA THR A 680 1.34 -7.90 -27.95
C THR A 680 2.41 -8.95 -28.25
N SER A 681 2.63 -9.88 -27.31
CA SER A 681 3.44 -11.09 -27.58
C SER A 681 2.60 -12.32 -27.93
N ARG A 682 1.26 -12.23 -27.85
CA ARG A 682 0.34 -13.21 -28.49
C ARG A 682 0.58 -13.17 -30.01
N ASN A 683 0.74 -14.32 -30.67
CA ASN A 683 0.72 -14.34 -32.13
C ASN A 683 -0.72 -14.52 -32.65
N ASP A 684 -1.48 -13.45 -32.64
CA ASP A 684 -2.85 -13.40 -33.17
C ASP A 684 -3.04 -12.13 -34.01
N THR A 685 -2.93 -12.29 -35.32
CA THR A 685 -3.15 -11.25 -36.35
C THR A 685 -4.61 -11.16 -36.79
N THR A 686 -5.50 -12.00 -36.25
CA THR A 686 -6.85 -12.14 -36.79
C THR A 686 -7.73 -10.94 -36.44
N ILE A 687 -8.67 -10.64 -37.34
CA ILE A 687 -9.56 -9.48 -37.25
C ILE A 687 -10.95 -9.94 -36.82
N GLY A 688 -11.50 -9.27 -35.82
CA GLY A 688 -12.90 -9.39 -35.39
C GLY A 688 -13.70 -8.14 -35.74
N LYS A 689 -14.96 -8.10 -35.30
CA LYS A 689 -15.87 -6.98 -35.55
C LYS A 689 -16.38 -6.37 -34.24
N VAL A 690 -16.33 -5.03 -34.14
CA VAL A 690 -16.80 -4.27 -32.98
C VAL A 690 -17.91 -3.29 -33.37
N LYS A 691 -18.96 -3.22 -32.56
CA LYS A 691 -20.06 -2.24 -32.74
C LYS A 691 -19.69 -0.94 -32.02
N ARG A 692 -19.62 0.18 -32.76
CA ARG A 692 -19.28 1.51 -32.22
C ARG A 692 -20.34 2.55 -32.59
N GLN A 693 -20.63 3.44 -31.65
CA GLN A 693 -21.49 4.60 -31.90
C GLN A 693 -20.72 5.68 -32.65
N ILE A 694 -21.26 6.13 -33.79
CA ILE A 694 -20.79 7.25 -34.61
C ILE A 694 -21.97 8.21 -34.80
N GLY A 695 -22.00 9.31 -34.05
CA GLY A 695 -23.17 10.19 -33.99
C GLY A 695 -24.40 9.44 -33.46
N SER A 696 -25.49 9.43 -34.22
CA SER A 696 -26.71 8.66 -33.92
C SER A 696 -26.66 7.19 -34.37
N ILE A 697 -25.67 6.78 -35.18
CA ILE A 697 -25.64 5.47 -35.83
C ILE A 697 -24.70 4.50 -35.09
N LYS A 698 -25.13 3.25 -34.89
CA LYS A 698 -24.24 2.13 -34.51
C LYS A 698 -23.64 1.53 -35.78
N LYS A 699 -22.34 1.70 -36.00
CA LYS A 699 -21.61 1.09 -37.12
C LYS A 699 -20.80 -0.10 -36.61
N THR A 700 -20.84 -1.22 -37.36
CA THR A 700 -19.91 -2.33 -37.17
C THR A 700 -18.61 -2.02 -37.89
N LEU A 701 -17.49 -2.15 -37.20
CA LEU A 701 -16.15 -1.87 -37.70
C LEU A 701 -15.24 -3.08 -37.47
N ASP A 702 -14.29 -3.26 -38.37
CA ASP A 702 -13.24 -4.26 -38.20
C ASP A 702 -12.23 -3.79 -37.12
N CYS A 703 -11.68 -4.74 -36.36
CA CYS A 703 -10.78 -4.50 -35.24
C CYS A 703 -9.93 -5.74 -34.97
N PRO A 704 -8.59 -5.63 -34.82
CA PRO A 704 -7.75 -6.74 -34.39
C PRO A 704 -8.24 -7.41 -33.11
N LYS A 705 -8.28 -8.76 -33.08
CA LYS A 705 -8.77 -9.52 -31.91
C LYS A 705 -7.94 -9.29 -30.65
N ALA A 706 -6.64 -9.01 -30.78
CA ALA A 706 -5.79 -8.61 -29.66
C ALA A 706 -6.35 -7.38 -28.90
N ILE A 707 -6.92 -6.39 -29.61
CA ILE A 707 -7.56 -5.21 -29.01
C ILE A 707 -8.87 -5.59 -28.32
N MET A 708 -9.63 -6.52 -28.89
CA MET A 708 -10.87 -7.04 -28.28
C MET A 708 -10.56 -7.81 -26.98
N GLY A 709 -9.59 -8.73 -27.01
CA GLY A 709 -9.13 -9.48 -25.84
C GLY A 709 -8.55 -8.59 -24.75
N TYR A 710 -7.80 -7.54 -25.11
CA TYR A 710 -7.35 -6.51 -24.17
C TYR A 710 -8.51 -5.79 -23.48
N GLN A 711 -9.54 -5.37 -24.24
CA GLN A 711 -10.74 -4.75 -23.67
C GLN A 711 -11.51 -5.69 -22.73
N ALA A 712 -11.44 -7.02 -22.94
CA ALA A 712 -12.05 -7.99 -22.03
C ALA A 712 -11.25 -8.23 -20.73
N THR A 713 -9.94 -7.91 -20.70
CA THR A 713 -9.02 -8.36 -19.64
C THR A 713 -8.47 -7.23 -18.77
N MET A 714 -8.29 -6.02 -19.30
CA MET A 714 -7.64 -4.91 -18.59
C MET A 714 -8.41 -4.41 -17.35
N PHE A 715 -9.75 -4.49 -17.36
CA PHE A 715 -10.59 -3.86 -16.33
C PHE A 715 -10.61 -4.55 -14.96
N GLY A 716 -9.84 -5.63 -14.75
CA GLY A 716 -9.88 -6.41 -13.51
C GLY A 716 -9.59 -5.58 -12.25
N ILE A 717 -8.63 -4.67 -12.33
CA ILE A 717 -8.19 -3.85 -11.19
C ILE A 717 -9.14 -2.67 -10.95
N ASP A 718 -9.59 -1.97 -11.99
CA ASP A 718 -10.63 -0.92 -11.86
C ASP A 718 -11.94 -1.49 -11.26
N LYS A 719 -12.28 -2.75 -11.56
CA LYS A 719 -13.39 -3.46 -10.93
C LYS A 719 -13.11 -3.79 -9.47
N GLY A 720 -11.91 -4.25 -9.13
CA GLY A 720 -11.47 -4.42 -7.74
C GLY A 720 -11.53 -3.13 -6.91
N ASP A 721 -11.03 -2.01 -7.45
CA ASP A 721 -11.14 -0.67 -6.84
C ASP A 721 -12.61 -0.27 -6.63
N GLN A 722 -13.46 -0.39 -7.67
CA GLN A 722 -14.91 -0.15 -7.55
C GLN A 722 -15.56 -1.02 -6.46
N ILE A 723 -15.16 -2.29 -6.33
CA ILE A 723 -15.71 -3.21 -5.33
C ILE A 723 -15.38 -2.77 -3.90
N ARG A 724 -14.17 -2.26 -3.65
CA ARG A 724 -13.76 -1.75 -2.33
C ARG A 724 -14.39 -0.37 -2.02
N ASP A 725 -14.44 0.52 -3.00
CA ASP A 725 -14.89 1.90 -2.81
C ASP A 725 -16.42 2.01 -2.59
N HIS A 726 -17.22 1.26 -3.34
CA HIS A 726 -18.66 1.58 -3.47
C HIS A 726 -19.56 1.01 -2.34
N PHE A 727 -19.07 0.11 -1.49
CA PHE A 727 -19.89 -0.61 -0.50
C PHE A 727 -19.18 -0.98 0.82
N GLY A 728 -18.08 -0.29 1.16
CA GLY A 728 -17.51 -0.37 2.50
C GLY A 728 -16.53 -1.53 2.72
N GLY A 729 -15.24 -1.25 2.56
CA GLY A 729 -14.19 -1.90 3.37
C GLY A 729 -13.85 -1.09 4.63
N PHE A 730 -12.99 -1.62 5.50
CA PHE A 730 -12.38 -0.94 6.66
C PHE A 730 -11.88 0.48 6.34
N SER A 731 -11.34 0.75 5.14
CA SER A 731 -10.73 2.04 4.81
C SER A 731 -11.70 3.17 4.43
N THR A 732 -12.93 2.82 4.02
CA THR A 732 -13.88 3.74 3.36
C THR A 732 -14.26 4.92 4.25
N LYS A 733 -14.70 4.64 5.49
CA LYS A 733 -14.97 5.66 6.52
C LYS A 733 -13.80 5.95 7.47
N ALA A 734 -12.66 5.29 7.28
CA ALA A 734 -11.51 5.48 8.14
C ALA A 734 -10.80 6.81 7.86
N HIS A 735 -11.01 7.79 8.73
CA HIS A 735 -10.28 9.05 8.71
C HIS A 735 -9.21 9.07 9.80
N PHE A 736 -7.92 9.22 9.48
CA PHE A 736 -6.83 9.25 10.47
C PHE A 736 -5.83 10.35 10.16
N LYS A 737 -5.26 11.00 11.20
CA LYS A 737 -4.16 11.97 11.00
C LYS A 737 -2.90 11.30 10.43
N LYS A 738 -2.57 10.10 10.92
CA LYS A 738 -1.44 9.28 10.46
C LYS A 738 -1.80 8.50 9.20
N TRP A 739 -1.04 8.70 8.14
CA TRP A 739 -1.37 8.20 6.80
C TRP A 739 -1.44 6.67 6.73
N TYR A 740 -0.47 5.98 7.33
CA TYR A 740 -0.34 4.52 7.24
C TYR A 740 -1.52 3.78 7.86
N LYS A 741 -2.23 4.37 8.85
CA LYS A 741 -3.40 3.73 9.49
C LYS A 741 -4.51 3.49 8.46
N LYS A 742 -4.83 4.47 7.61
CA LYS A 742 -5.84 4.31 6.55
C LYS A 742 -5.38 3.35 5.45
N ILE A 743 -4.11 3.41 5.06
CA ILE A 743 -3.57 2.54 4.00
C ILE A 743 -3.50 1.08 4.47
N PHE A 744 -3.17 0.82 5.74
CA PHE A 744 -3.24 -0.52 6.34
C PHE A 744 -4.65 -1.09 6.29
N LEU A 745 -5.67 -0.30 6.65
CA LEU A 745 -7.06 -0.74 6.55
C LEU A 745 -7.47 -1.03 5.10
N ALA A 746 -6.91 -0.33 4.11
CA ALA A 746 -7.16 -0.65 2.70
C ALA A 746 -6.46 -1.94 2.23
N LEU A 747 -5.36 -2.34 2.86
CA LEU A 747 -4.75 -3.66 2.65
C LEU A 747 -5.60 -4.77 3.29
N LEU A 748 -6.26 -4.51 4.43
CA LEU A 748 -7.30 -5.41 4.95
C LEU A 748 -8.49 -5.53 3.99
N ASP A 749 -8.85 -4.46 3.27
CA ASP A 749 -9.90 -4.50 2.24
C ASP A 749 -9.51 -5.42 1.06
N CYS A 750 -8.22 -5.50 0.72
CA CYS A 750 -7.70 -6.49 -0.22
C CYS A 750 -7.77 -7.92 0.34
N MET A 751 -7.45 -8.14 1.63
CA MET A 751 -7.65 -9.46 2.28
C MET A 751 -9.14 -9.86 2.27
N LEU A 752 -10.04 -8.92 2.54
CA LEU A 752 -11.48 -9.14 2.61
C LEU A 752 -12.10 -9.43 1.23
N LEU A 753 -11.63 -8.75 0.19
CA LEU A 753 -11.96 -9.07 -1.21
C LEU A 753 -11.49 -10.48 -1.58
N ASN A 754 -10.24 -10.82 -1.27
CA ASN A 754 -9.70 -12.14 -1.55
C ASN A 754 -10.43 -13.24 -0.76
N ALA A 755 -10.82 -12.99 0.49
CA ALA A 755 -11.60 -13.93 1.30
C ALA A 755 -13.00 -14.19 0.70
N LEU A 756 -13.69 -13.15 0.22
CA LEU A 756 -14.97 -13.29 -0.49
C LEU A 756 -14.81 -14.13 -1.77
N VAL A 757 -13.79 -13.87 -2.58
CA VAL A 757 -13.52 -14.63 -3.81
C VAL A 757 -13.19 -16.08 -3.46
N ALA A 758 -12.32 -16.31 -2.46
CA ALA A 758 -11.94 -17.65 -2.03
C ALA A 758 -13.13 -18.43 -1.46
N TRP A 759 -14.00 -17.80 -0.67
CA TRP A 759 -15.24 -18.41 -0.19
C TRP A 759 -16.14 -18.85 -1.35
N ASN A 760 -16.42 -17.95 -2.29
CA ASN A 760 -17.30 -18.26 -3.43
C ASN A 760 -16.72 -19.31 -4.39
N LEU A 761 -15.40 -19.36 -4.59
CA LEU A 761 -14.73 -20.48 -5.28
C LEU A 761 -14.83 -21.79 -4.48
N SER A 762 -14.74 -21.73 -3.15
CA SER A 762 -14.85 -22.93 -2.29
C SER A 762 -16.25 -23.56 -2.26
N VAL A 763 -17.28 -22.84 -2.70
CA VAL A 763 -18.64 -23.37 -2.90
C VAL A 763 -18.69 -24.25 -4.16
N ASP A 764 -17.97 -23.85 -5.21
CA ASP A 764 -17.90 -24.61 -6.47
C ASP A 764 -17.05 -25.90 -6.32
N GLU A 765 -16.17 -25.94 -5.31
CA GLU A 765 -15.41 -27.13 -4.91
C GLU A 765 -16.09 -27.96 -3.79
N ASP A 766 -17.15 -27.46 -3.14
CA ASP A 766 -17.83 -28.13 -2.02
C ASP A 766 -18.72 -29.28 -2.50
N ARG A 767 -18.16 -30.49 -2.42
CA ARG A 767 -18.84 -31.75 -2.78
C ARG A 767 -20.08 -32.04 -1.93
N LEU A 768 -20.17 -31.48 -0.72
CA LEU A 768 -21.28 -31.70 0.20
C LEU A 768 -22.37 -30.61 0.07
N LYS A 769 -22.10 -29.53 -0.69
CA LYS A 769 -23.00 -28.37 -0.88
C LYS A 769 -23.51 -27.77 0.44
N ILE A 770 -22.66 -27.74 1.45
CA ILE A 770 -22.94 -27.15 2.76
C ILE A 770 -22.79 -25.62 2.69
N ARG A 771 -21.84 -25.13 1.89
CA ARG A 771 -21.61 -23.70 1.68
C ARG A 771 -22.50 -23.15 0.58
N ASN A 772 -23.03 -21.96 0.79
CA ASN A 772 -23.68 -21.16 -0.24
C ASN A 772 -22.78 -20.00 -0.69
N ARG A 773 -22.90 -19.59 -1.96
CA ARG A 773 -22.27 -18.36 -2.44
C ARG A 773 -22.88 -17.18 -1.70
N LEU A 774 -22.02 -16.25 -1.26
CA LEU A 774 -22.42 -15.06 -0.52
C LEU A 774 -22.24 -13.81 -1.40
N LEU A 775 -23.20 -12.91 -1.30
CA LEU A 775 -23.05 -11.54 -1.77
C LEU A 775 -22.04 -10.82 -0.87
N ARG A 776 -21.33 -9.84 -1.43
CA ARG A 776 -20.27 -9.11 -0.72
C ARG A 776 -20.71 -8.58 0.65
N HIS A 777 -21.89 -7.98 0.74
CA HIS A 777 -22.36 -7.36 1.98
C HIS A 777 -22.68 -8.40 3.06
N GLU A 778 -23.17 -9.58 2.68
CA GLU A 778 -23.44 -10.72 3.59
C GLU A 778 -22.13 -11.29 4.15
N PHE A 779 -21.13 -11.49 3.27
CA PHE A 779 -19.80 -11.95 3.67
C PHE A 779 -19.13 -10.95 4.63
N MET A 780 -19.10 -9.68 4.25
CA MET A 780 -18.46 -8.62 5.04
C MET A 780 -19.17 -8.38 6.38
N MET A 781 -20.51 -8.45 6.42
CA MET A 781 -21.25 -8.33 7.67
C MET A 781 -21.02 -9.56 8.57
N THR A 782 -21.03 -10.78 8.01
CA THR A 782 -20.69 -12.00 8.77
C THR A 782 -19.29 -11.89 9.41
N VAL A 783 -18.28 -11.45 8.64
CA VAL A 783 -16.92 -11.21 9.18
C VAL A 783 -16.92 -10.12 10.26
N ALA A 784 -17.73 -9.07 10.10
CA ALA A 784 -17.84 -7.99 11.08
C ALA A 784 -18.47 -8.47 12.40
N GLU A 785 -19.55 -9.25 12.36
CA GLU A 785 -20.15 -9.84 13.57
C GLU A 785 -19.19 -10.85 14.23
N SER A 786 -18.54 -11.74 13.47
CA SER A 786 -17.54 -12.67 14.02
C SER A 786 -16.32 -11.98 14.64
N LEU A 787 -15.95 -10.78 14.18
CA LEU A 787 -14.92 -9.96 14.82
C LEU A 787 -15.39 -9.30 16.13
N LEU A 788 -16.68 -8.96 16.23
CA LEU A 788 -17.31 -8.37 17.41
C LEU A 788 -17.59 -9.40 18.50
N GLU A 789 -18.00 -10.60 18.10
CA GLU A 789 -18.25 -11.77 18.95
C GLU A 789 -16.99 -12.63 19.16
N TYR A 790 -15.82 -12.15 18.71
CA TYR A 790 -14.56 -12.87 18.87
C TYR A 790 -14.26 -13.06 20.36
N ASP A 791 -14.32 -14.31 20.81
CA ASP A 791 -13.78 -14.71 22.10
C ASP A 791 -12.38 -15.28 21.92
N GLU A 792 -11.47 -14.91 22.82
CA GLU A 792 -10.13 -15.51 22.82
C GLU A 792 -10.29 -16.91 23.42
N PRO A 793 -10.06 -18.00 22.64
CA PRO A 793 -10.33 -19.34 23.14
C PRO A 793 -9.52 -19.58 24.41
N ASP A 794 -10.22 -19.96 25.50
CA ASP A 794 -9.63 -20.43 26.77
C ASP A 794 -8.38 -21.24 26.46
N ASP A 795 -7.25 -20.96 27.14
CA ASP A 795 -5.93 -21.58 26.89
C ASP A 795 -6.02 -23.12 26.76
N ILE A 796 -6.29 -23.59 25.54
CA ILE A 796 -6.30 -25.01 25.20
C ILE A 796 -4.85 -25.43 25.37
N PRO A 797 -4.52 -26.37 26.28
CA PRO A 797 -3.14 -26.77 26.49
C PRO A 797 -2.56 -27.21 25.15
N GLU A 798 -1.55 -26.48 24.68
CA GLU A 798 -1.13 -26.39 23.28
C GLU A 798 -1.20 -27.77 22.59
N LYS A 799 -2.27 -28.01 21.84
CA LYS A 799 -2.38 -29.23 21.03
C LYS A 799 -1.43 -29.06 19.87
N GLU A 800 -0.26 -29.67 20.04
CA GLU A 800 0.84 -29.72 19.08
C GLU A 800 0.30 -29.80 17.64
N SER A 801 0.37 -28.69 16.91
CA SER A 801 0.19 -28.71 15.47
C SER A 801 1.22 -29.68 14.90
N GLY A 802 0.78 -30.71 14.19
CA GLY A 802 1.61 -31.82 13.74
C GLY A 802 2.75 -31.40 12.81
N VAL A 803 3.86 -30.92 13.37
CA VAL A 803 5.10 -30.72 12.65
C VAL A 803 5.74 -32.09 12.45
N SER A 804 5.79 -32.52 11.18
CA SER A 804 6.52 -33.73 10.77
C SER A 804 7.91 -33.74 11.38
N LYS A 805 8.29 -34.86 12.00
CA LYS A 805 9.46 -35.04 12.88
C LYS A 805 10.75 -34.42 12.30
N LYS A 806 11.01 -33.15 12.63
CA LYS A 806 12.33 -32.53 12.54
C LYS A 806 13.00 -32.70 13.89
N ASP A 807 14.30 -33.00 13.87
CA ASP A 807 15.07 -33.31 15.07
C ASP A 807 15.03 -32.12 16.06
N PRO A 808 14.44 -32.27 17.26
CA PRO A 808 14.20 -31.17 18.19
C PRO A 808 15.48 -30.53 18.75
N MET A 809 16.65 -31.04 18.37
CA MET A 809 17.95 -30.56 18.80
C MET A 809 18.55 -29.46 17.89
N ALA A 810 18.00 -29.22 16.69
CA ALA A 810 18.62 -28.36 15.67
C ALA A 810 18.64 -26.85 15.99
N ASP A 811 17.66 -26.33 16.74
CA ASP A 811 17.51 -24.88 16.98
C ASP A 811 18.07 -24.41 18.34
N HIS A 812 18.45 -25.33 19.23
CA HIS A 812 19.00 -25.00 20.54
C HIS A 812 20.47 -24.58 20.47
N ARG A 813 20.75 -23.28 20.32
CA ARG A 813 22.13 -22.75 20.22
C ARG A 813 22.67 -22.19 21.56
N PRO A 814 23.95 -22.42 21.91
CA PRO A 814 24.59 -21.83 23.09
C PRO A 814 24.97 -20.37 22.85
N LEU A 815 24.52 -19.46 23.71
CA LEU A 815 24.92 -18.04 23.72
C LEU A 815 25.93 -17.77 24.84
N GLU A 816 26.83 -16.83 24.62
CA GLU A 816 27.73 -16.33 25.68
C GLU A 816 26.96 -15.50 26.72
N VAL A 817 27.42 -15.56 27.97
CA VAL A 817 26.82 -14.80 29.07
C VAL A 817 27.40 -13.38 29.11
N PRO A 818 26.58 -12.31 29.06
CA PRO A 818 27.08 -10.94 29.08
C PRO A 818 27.96 -10.60 30.29
N LYS A 819 29.12 -10.00 30.02
CA LYS A 819 30.08 -9.54 31.04
C LYS A 819 29.38 -8.53 31.97
N GLY A 820 29.42 -8.79 33.28
CA GLY A 820 28.76 -7.97 34.31
C GLY A 820 27.55 -8.63 34.98
N THR A 821 26.94 -9.64 34.35
CA THR A 821 25.94 -10.49 35.02
C THR A 821 26.63 -11.59 35.84
N GLY A 822 26.06 -11.96 37.00
CA GLY A 822 26.65 -12.97 37.87
C GLY A 822 26.70 -14.34 37.20
N ARG A 823 27.91 -14.87 36.96
CA ARG A 823 28.12 -16.11 36.17
C ARG A 823 27.21 -17.26 36.64
N PRO A 824 26.30 -17.77 35.78
CA PRO A 824 25.35 -18.80 36.16
C PRO A 824 26.06 -20.12 36.45
N LYS A 825 25.42 -20.96 37.28
CA LYS A 825 25.88 -22.32 37.58
C LYS A 825 25.36 -23.30 36.52
N CYS A 826 26.23 -24.08 35.89
CA CYS A 826 25.85 -25.16 34.98
C CYS A 826 24.84 -26.12 35.64
N ILE A 827 23.68 -26.31 35.01
CA ILE A 827 22.57 -27.08 35.57
C ILE A 827 22.91 -28.56 35.74
N VAL A 828 23.65 -29.12 34.78
CA VAL A 828 24.06 -30.53 34.73
C VAL A 828 25.08 -30.83 35.82
N CYS A 829 26.17 -30.05 35.88
CA CYS A 829 27.19 -30.23 36.92
C CYS A 829 26.69 -29.92 38.33
N ARG A 830 25.64 -29.10 38.48
CA ARG A 830 24.99 -28.81 39.76
C ARG A 830 24.18 -29.99 40.30
N LEU A 831 23.74 -30.93 39.45
CA LEU A 831 22.93 -32.09 39.85
C LEU A 831 23.61 -32.91 40.96
N GLU A 832 24.91 -33.11 40.82
CA GLU A 832 25.76 -33.93 41.72
C GLU A 832 26.44 -33.09 42.81
N CYS A 833 25.91 -31.90 43.15
CA CYS A 833 26.56 -30.97 44.08
C CYS A 833 25.65 -30.50 45.22
N GLY A 834 26.30 -30.15 46.34
CA GLY A 834 25.64 -29.69 47.55
C GLY A 834 24.82 -30.79 48.25
N ASN A 835 23.80 -30.35 49.01
CA ASN A 835 23.03 -31.17 49.96
C ASN A 835 22.30 -32.39 49.36
N PHE A 836 22.22 -32.54 48.03
CA PHE A 836 21.58 -33.70 47.38
C PHE A 836 22.46 -34.96 47.39
N PHE A 837 23.78 -34.75 47.41
CA PHE A 837 24.82 -35.78 47.42
C PHE A 837 25.81 -35.54 48.57
N GLY A 838 25.36 -34.97 49.70
CA GLY A 838 26.14 -34.87 50.94
C GLY A 838 27.52 -34.18 50.81
N ASN A 839 27.68 -33.24 49.88
CA ASN A 839 28.97 -32.61 49.53
C ASN A 839 30.07 -33.57 49.03
N LEU A 840 29.72 -34.78 48.55
CA LEU A 840 30.64 -35.76 47.96
C LEU A 840 31.45 -35.22 46.75
N ILE A 841 30.97 -34.16 46.09
CA ILE A 841 31.66 -33.51 44.97
C ILE A 841 31.65 -31.99 45.15
N SER A 842 32.81 -31.37 44.96
CA SER A 842 33.00 -29.93 45.13
C SER A 842 32.30 -29.09 44.06
N GLU A 843 31.93 -27.85 44.40
CA GLU A 843 31.37 -26.88 43.43
C GLU A 843 32.40 -26.30 42.46
N ALA A 844 33.65 -26.78 42.48
CA ALA A 844 34.70 -26.32 41.59
C ALA A 844 34.30 -26.50 40.10
N GLY A 845 34.59 -25.48 39.28
CA GLY A 845 34.33 -25.49 37.85
C GLY A 845 32.92 -25.12 37.39
N ILE A 846 31.87 -25.21 38.23
CA ILE A 846 30.45 -25.08 37.83
C ILE A 846 30.07 -23.73 37.16
N LYS A 847 30.89 -22.68 37.31
CA LYS A 847 30.70 -21.34 36.73
C LYS A 847 31.70 -20.98 35.61
N ARG A 848 32.55 -21.92 35.18
CA ARG A 848 33.57 -21.69 34.12
C ARG A 848 32.98 -22.07 32.77
N ASN A 849 33.08 -21.18 31.77
CA ASN A 849 32.66 -21.44 30.38
C ASN A 849 31.23 -22.00 30.27
N VAL A 850 30.30 -21.39 31.04
CA VAL A 850 28.86 -21.70 31.00
C VAL A 850 28.20 -20.82 29.94
N SER A 851 27.57 -21.46 28.95
CA SER A 851 26.71 -20.81 27.97
C SER A 851 25.25 -20.91 28.39
N VAL A 852 24.40 -20.04 27.84
CA VAL A 852 22.95 -20.06 28.06
C VAL A 852 22.25 -20.38 26.74
N CYS A 853 21.31 -21.32 26.74
CA CYS A 853 20.57 -21.66 25.52
C CYS A 853 19.75 -20.47 25.01
N SER A 854 19.82 -20.21 23.70
CA SER A 854 19.02 -19.22 22.97
C SER A 854 17.51 -19.35 23.21
N ILE A 855 16.98 -20.57 23.21
CA ILE A 855 15.55 -20.87 23.38
C ILE A 855 15.20 -21.01 24.86
N CYS A 856 15.55 -22.14 25.48
CA CYS A 856 15.06 -22.51 26.81
C CYS A 856 15.78 -21.80 28.00
N LYS A 857 16.75 -20.92 27.71
CA LYS A 857 17.58 -20.17 28.67
C LYS A 857 18.30 -21.03 29.72
N VAL A 858 18.52 -22.33 29.44
CA VAL A 858 19.25 -23.23 30.34
C VAL A 858 20.76 -22.90 30.36
N PRO A 859 21.37 -22.72 31.56
CA PRO A 859 22.82 -22.55 31.68
C PRO A 859 23.55 -23.90 31.74
N ALA A 860 24.46 -24.16 30.80
CA ALA A 860 25.25 -25.39 30.75
C ALA A 860 26.65 -25.17 30.12
N HIS A 861 27.61 -26.06 30.40
CA HIS A 861 28.92 -26.02 29.74
C HIS A 861 28.83 -26.48 28.28
N ASN A 862 29.36 -25.68 27.36
CA ASN A 862 29.42 -26.00 25.92
C ASN A 862 30.68 -26.79 25.52
N CYS A 863 31.26 -27.54 26.45
CA CYS A 863 32.45 -28.36 26.23
C CYS A 863 32.34 -29.65 27.05
N VAL A 864 32.91 -30.75 26.53
CA VAL A 864 33.05 -32.00 27.27
C VAL A 864 34.21 -31.79 28.26
N PRO A 865 34.00 -31.84 29.59
CA PRO A 865 35.10 -31.60 30.52
C PRO A 865 35.95 -32.88 30.61
N ALA A 866 37.18 -32.83 30.09
CA ALA A 866 38.08 -33.97 29.97
C ALA A 866 38.28 -34.72 31.32
N ASP A 867 38.40 -33.98 32.43
CA ASP A 867 38.57 -34.52 33.77
C ASP A 867 37.39 -34.18 34.70
N SER A 868 36.16 -34.38 34.23
CA SER A 868 34.97 -34.13 35.07
C SER A 868 34.83 -35.18 36.20
N PRO A 869 34.82 -34.79 37.50
CA PRO A 869 34.48 -35.73 38.57
C PRO A 869 32.96 -36.01 38.65
N ARG A 870 32.18 -35.50 37.68
CA ARG A 870 30.73 -35.73 37.53
C ARG A 870 30.48 -37.08 36.85
N LYS A 871 29.77 -38.00 37.53
CA LYS A 871 29.51 -39.35 37.01
C LYS A 871 28.41 -39.36 35.94
N ILE A 872 27.61 -38.30 35.78
CA ILE A 872 26.58 -38.24 34.73
C ILE A 872 27.12 -38.48 33.32
N HIS A 873 28.33 -38.00 32.98
CA HIS A 873 28.97 -38.24 31.67
C HIS A 873 29.44 -39.70 31.46
N ARG A 874 29.43 -40.54 32.51
CA ARG A 874 29.76 -41.96 32.44
C ARG A 874 28.55 -42.85 32.14
N LEU A 875 27.34 -42.29 32.15
CA LEU A 875 26.13 -43.00 31.73
C LEU A 875 26.20 -43.29 30.21
N PRO A 876 25.82 -44.51 29.74
CA PRO A 876 25.93 -44.88 28.33
C PRO A 876 25.28 -43.90 27.36
N GLN A 877 24.10 -43.36 27.69
CA GLN A 877 23.37 -42.39 26.86
C GLN A 877 24.03 -41.00 26.75
N PHE A 878 24.99 -40.67 27.62
CA PHE A 878 25.62 -39.36 27.70
C PHE A 878 27.13 -39.39 27.42
N LYS A 879 27.67 -40.56 27.08
CA LYS A 879 29.09 -40.73 26.74
C LYS A 879 29.44 -39.82 25.55
N GLY A 880 30.46 -38.97 25.73
CA GLY A 880 30.93 -38.03 24.71
C GLY A 880 30.09 -36.75 24.55
N LYS A 881 28.96 -36.59 25.25
CA LYS A 881 28.13 -35.38 25.18
C LYS A 881 28.59 -34.29 26.16
N THR A 882 28.55 -33.04 25.70
CA THR A 882 28.73 -31.83 26.52
C THR A 882 27.59 -31.70 27.55
N CYS A 883 27.78 -30.88 28.59
CA CYS A 883 26.68 -30.57 29.50
C CYS A 883 25.51 -29.87 28.78
N PHE A 884 25.80 -29.07 27.75
CA PHE A 884 24.77 -28.41 26.95
C PHE A 884 23.91 -29.44 26.20
N GLU A 885 24.52 -30.39 25.48
CA GLU A 885 23.79 -31.45 24.79
C GLU A 885 23.00 -32.34 25.76
N ILE A 886 23.59 -32.74 26.90
CA ILE A 886 22.90 -33.56 27.90
C ILE A 886 21.59 -32.89 28.35
N ALA A 887 21.60 -31.58 28.60
CA ALA A 887 20.42 -30.83 29.01
C ALA A 887 19.32 -30.72 27.92
N HIS A 888 19.64 -30.99 26.65
CA HIS A 888 18.72 -30.96 25.52
C HIS A 888 18.40 -32.35 24.94
N THR A 889 18.97 -33.43 25.49
CA THR A 889 18.49 -34.79 25.20
C THR A 889 17.07 -34.99 25.76
N PRO A 890 16.28 -35.95 25.23
CA PRO A 890 14.98 -36.30 25.81
C PRO A 890 15.05 -36.64 27.31
N ASP A 891 16.10 -37.35 27.72
CA ASP A 891 16.42 -37.63 29.14
C ASP A 891 16.66 -36.32 29.94
N GLY A 892 17.40 -35.37 29.38
CA GLY A 892 17.67 -34.06 29.98
C GLY A 892 16.41 -33.19 30.13
N LEU A 893 15.53 -33.21 29.12
CA LEU A 893 14.24 -32.52 29.16
C LEU A 893 13.30 -33.12 30.23
N SER A 894 13.33 -34.46 30.40
CA SER A 894 12.65 -35.16 31.52
C SER A 894 13.21 -34.78 32.91
N MET A 895 14.52 -34.53 33.00
CA MET A 895 15.17 -34.10 34.24
C MET A 895 14.92 -32.64 34.60
N TRP A 896 14.90 -31.74 33.61
CA TRP A 896 14.76 -30.30 33.79
C TRP A 896 13.67 -29.71 32.89
N PRO A 897 12.40 -30.09 33.11
CA PRO A 897 11.28 -29.63 32.28
C PRO A 897 11.26 -28.11 32.15
N ILE A 898 10.84 -27.64 30.98
CA ILE A 898 10.66 -26.22 30.70
C ILE A 898 9.47 -25.73 31.54
N ARG A 899 9.59 -24.52 32.11
CA ARG A 899 8.47 -23.78 32.70
C ARG A 899 8.11 -22.66 31.74
N ASN A 900 6.82 -22.44 31.50
CA ASN A 900 6.32 -21.42 30.57
C ASN A 900 6.13 -20.04 31.24
N ASP A 901 6.55 -19.89 32.50
CA ASP A 901 6.33 -18.69 33.30
C ASP A 901 7.29 -17.56 32.87
N LEU A 902 6.75 -16.45 32.35
CA LEU A 902 7.50 -15.26 31.88
C LEU A 902 8.11 -14.40 33.02
N ASP A 903 8.34 -14.97 34.20
CA ASP A 903 8.76 -14.24 35.40
C ASP A 903 10.26 -14.42 35.68
N HIS A 904 11.08 -13.46 35.21
CA HIS A 904 12.54 -13.46 35.28
C HIS A 904 13.16 -13.41 36.70
N LYS A 905 12.35 -13.49 37.76
CA LYS A 905 12.82 -13.42 39.17
C LYS A 905 12.83 -14.75 39.93
N GLN A 906 12.48 -15.87 39.29
CA GLN A 906 12.49 -17.17 39.97
C GLN A 906 13.85 -17.89 39.89
N GLY A 907 14.16 -18.64 40.95
CA GLY A 907 15.46 -19.26 41.18
C GLY A 907 15.81 -20.42 40.24
N PRO A 908 16.97 -21.08 40.47
CA PRO A 908 17.50 -22.11 39.58
C PRO A 908 16.53 -23.30 39.40
N ARG A 909 16.26 -23.68 38.14
CA ARG A 909 15.41 -24.83 37.76
C ARG A 909 15.65 -26.04 38.66
N SER A 910 14.60 -26.50 39.33
CA SER A 910 14.62 -27.73 40.14
C SER A 910 14.62 -28.97 39.24
N HIS A 911 15.54 -29.91 39.48
CA HIS A 911 15.53 -31.21 38.79
C HIS A 911 14.41 -32.11 39.31
N SER A 912 13.87 -32.96 38.43
CA SER A 912 12.96 -34.04 38.80
C SER A 912 13.70 -35.08 39.65
N ARG A 913 13.29 -35.24 40.92
CA ARG A 913 13.83 -36.26 41.84
C ARG A 913 13.24 -37.66 41.60
N THR A 914 12.33 -37.80 40.65
CA THR A 914 11.72 -39.08 40.25
C THR A 914 12.18 -39.55 38.87
N CYS A 915 13.00 -38.77 38.16
CA CYS A 915 13.56 -39.18 36.88
C CYS A 915 14.57 -40.34 37.06
N ARG A 916 14.47 -41.37 36.20
CA ARG A 916 15.31 -42.57 36.21
C ARG A 916 16.81 -42.25 36.17
N VAL A 917 17.20 -41.26 35.36
CA VAL A 917 18.59 -40.81 35.24
C VAL A 917 19.13 -40.28 36.58
N TRP A 918 18.34 -39.50 37.32
CA TRP A 918 18.77 -39.01 38.64
C TRP A 918 18.93 -40.15 39.66
N GLN A 919 18.06 -41.17 39.60
CA GLN A 919 18.19 -42.36 40.45
C GLN A 919 19.46 -43.16 40.11
N LEU A 920 19.77 -43.35 38.82
CA LEU A 920 21.00 -44.01 38.37
C LEU A 920 22.26 -43.27 38.82
N VAL A 921 22.30 -41.94 38.68
CA VAL A 921 23.44 -41.13 39.16
C VAL A 921 23.61 -41.26 40.69
N ARG A 922 22.53 -41.41 41.47
CA ARG A 922 22.61 -41.68 42.91
C ARG A 922 23.20 -43.05 43.23
N GLU A 923 22.74 -44.09 42.52
CA GLU A 923 23.24 -45.45 42.64
C GLU A 923 24.73 -45.55 42.30
N MET A 924 25.19 -44.86 41.24
CA MET A 924 26.61 -44.73 40.88
C MET A 924 27.46 -44.02 41.95
N HIS A 925 26.86 -43.30 42.90
CA HIS A 925 27.51 -42.70 44.07
C HIS A 925 27.26 -43.47 45.37
N GLY A 926 26.73 -44.69 45.30
CA GLY A 926 26.46 -45.53 46.48
C GLY A 926 25.32 -45.02 47.36
N LEU A 927 24.46 -44.12 46.85
CA LEU A 927 23.35 -43.55 47.60
C LEU A 927 22.05 -44.31 47.31
N PRO A 928 21.22 -44.62 48.33
CA PRO A 928 19.96 -45.30 48.11
C PRO A 928 19.00 -44.46 47.25
N MET A 929 18.16 -45.16 46.48
CA MET A 929 17.05 -44.56 45.75
C MET A 929 16.05 -43.94 46.74
N LYS A 930 15.35 -42.89 46.30
CA LYS A 930 14.31 -42.22 47.09
C LYS A 930 12.95 -42.50 46.47
N GLU A 931 12.10 -43.20 47.21
CA GLU A 931 10.70 -43.42 46.83
C GLU A 931 9.85 -42.15 46.97
N GLN A 932 8.70 -42.14 46.29
CA GLN A 932 7.71 -41.08 46.44
C GLN A 932 7.06 -41.12 47.83
N ARG A 933 7.22 -40.04 48.61
CA ARG A 933 6.31 -39.77 49.74
C ARG A 933 4.90 -39.50 49.18
N LYS A 934 3.99 -40.47 49.26
CA LYS A 934 2.55 -40.24 49.09
C LYS A 934 2.13 -39.12 50.05
N ARG A 935 1.59 -38.02 49.52
CA ARG A 935 1.07 -36.92 50.35
C ARG A 935 -0.16 -37.41 51.11
N LYS A 936 -0.12 -37.37 52.44
CA LYS A 936 -1.32 -37.51 53.28
C LYS A 936 -2.29 -36.39 52.90
N ARG A 937 -3.48 -36.75 52.40
CA ARG A 937 -4.60 -35.84 52.22
C ARG A 937 -5.21 -35.62 53.60
N THR A 938 -5.17 -34.40 54.12
CA THR A 938 -5.84 -34.05 55.38
C THR A 938 -7.32 -33.83 55.10
N GLU A 939 -8.14 -34.72 55.62
CA GLU A 939 -9.60 -34.54 55.66
C GLU A 939 -9.96 -33.53 56.75
N ALA A 940 -10.89 -32.62 56.43
CA ALA A 940 -11.67 -31.87 57.39
C ALA A 940 -13.15 -32.11 57.05
N THR A 941 -13.91 -32.54 58.05
CA THR A 941 -15.18 -33.26 57.90
C THR A 941 -16.39 -32.35 57.92
N LYS A 942 -17.43 -32.71 57.14
CA LYS A 942 -18.82 -32.97 57.59
C LYS A 942 -19.73 -33.20 56.36
N THR A 943 -20.18 -34.44 56.10
CA THR A 943 -21.48 -35.05 56.49
C THR A 943 -22.69 -34.32 55.89
N ALA A 944 -23.63 -34.96 55.18
CA ALA A 944 -23.80 -36.36 54.77
C ALA A 944 -24.74 -36.42 53.53
N GLU A 945 -25.42 -37.49 53.08
CA GLU A 945 -25.65 -38.91 53.47
C GLU A 945 -26.08 -39.64 52.16
N GLU A 946 -26.03 -40.97 51.93
CA GLU A 946 -25.59 -42.11 52.75
C GLU A 946 -24.86 -43.20 51.88
N GLY A 947 -25.59 -44.23 51.38
CA GLY A 947 -25.11 -45.45 50.72
C GLY A 947 -25.97 -45.86 49.51
N SER A 948 -25.62 -46.85 48.68
CA SER A 948 -24.88 -48.09 48.96
C SER A 948 -24.23 -48.69 47.70
N VAL A 949 -23.47 -49.78 47.88
CA VAL A 949 -22.49 -50.39 46.94
C VAL A 949 -22.63 -51.93 47.05
N PRO A 950 -22.08 -52.81 46.18
CA PRO A 950 -22.05 -52.90 44.70
C PRO A 950 -22.67 -54.23 44.19
N ARG A 951 -22.66 -54.49 42.86
CA ARG A 951 -21.94 -55.66 42.29
C ARG A 951 -21.89 -55.67 40.76
N ALA A 952 -20.79 -56.22 40.24
CA ALA A 952 -20.63 -56.60 38.84
C ALA A 952 -20.96 -58.10 38.66
N ALA A 953 -21.52 -58.49 37.51
CA ALA A 953 -21.17 -59.73 36.80
C ALA A 953 -21.79 -59.78 35.39
N ALA A 954 -20.90 -60.04 34.43
CA ALA A 954 -21.01 -60.83 33.20
C ALA A 954 -22.36 -61.35 32.61
N ASN A 955 -22.28 -61.51 31.28
CA ASN A 955 -22.86 -62.54 30.41
C ASN A 955 -24.16 -62.29 29.61
N ASN A 956 -23.97 -62.49 28.29
CA ASN A 956 -24.76 -63.31 27.36
C ASN A 956 -26.00 -62.74 26.64
N ASN A 957 -25.76 -62.53 25.33
CA ASN A 957 -26.39 -63.24 24.19
C ASN A 957 -27.80 -62.89 23.71
N LYS A 958 -27.92 -63.07 22.37
CA LYS A 958 -29.13 -63.16 21.53
C LYS A 958 -29.81 -61.81 21.30
N SER A 959 -29.76 -61.31 20.06
CA SER A 959 -30.64 -61.66 18.91
C SER A 959 -32.06 -61.17 19.20
N ASP A 960 -32.70 -60.42 18.31
CA ASP A 960 -33.09 -60.89 16.98
C ASP A 960 -33.01 -59.81 15.87
N SER A 961 -33.09 -60.28 14.62
CA SER A 961 -33.21 -59.50 13.39
C SER A 961 -34.67 -59.24 13.01
N GLU A 962 -34.87 -58.50 11.92
CA GLU A 962 -36.16 -58.23 11.24
C GLU A 962 -37.07 -57.21 11.97
N ASP A 963 -37.72 -56.25 11.29
CA ASP A 963 -37.97 -56.07 9.85
C ASP A 963 -37.63 -54.67 9.31
N GLU A 964 -37.54 -54.58 7.98
CA GLU A 964 -37.67 -53.34 7.18
C GLU A 964 -39.10 -52.72 7.42
N ASP A 965 -39.46 -51.49 7.05
CA ASP A 965 -39.59 -51.11 5.64
C ASP A 965 -40.09 -49.66 5.41
N LEU A 966 -39.94 -49.22 4.16
CA LEU A 966 -40.74 -48.23 3.40
C LEU A 966 -40.78 -46.73 3.80
N TYR A 967 -39.92 -45.98 3.07
CA TYR A 967 -40.25 -44.81 2.24
C TYR A 967 -41.03 -43.60 2.82
N SER A 968 -40.33 -42.45 2.91
CA SER A 968 -40.60 -41.22 2.12
C SER A 968 -39.42 -40.25 2.21
#